data_AF-A0A0F4YF42-F1
#
_entry.id   AF-A0A0F4YF42-F1
#
_cell.length_a   1.000
_cell.length_b   1.000
_cell.length_c   1.000
_cell.angle_alpha   90.00
_cell.angle_beta   90.00
_cell.angle_gamma   90.00
#
_symmetry.space_group_name_H-M   'P 1'
#
loop_
_entity.id
_entity.type
_entity.pdbx_description
1 polymer ?
#
loop_
_entity_poly.entity_id
_entity_poly.type
_entity_poly.pdbx_seq_one_letter_code
_entity_poly.pdbx_strand_id
1 'polypeptide(L)'
;MEFDHADLGQSGGELEKCEGEEERKAKEGDGEDKYDERVGNDDSGSQEEDNNKENDKKDDKENDKENDKENDKGNDKKNDEVENGMDEDDKEENEDNKVGSEKEEYDEEKGEDDNHSDKDDDNKNDEGNNEDESDKAESDEDSDDETADESSTGPDPRDLADTVLESVKAMAGLCKVKEKFQQLHAEIRAKTTQELKLGDSPWGAAFLGNPGTGRMIVARLYVKFLVALRIVQPRMTVLTEFDNLHNLPCPSFSKELDCADGRDTDSALEDKPKKKHGCILIFIGIYKDTQRLLDSSPALGDFAAPHRFIFDDYGPDELRLILERILQEKYHGKMKVEGGLDGPYMNMVARRAARGSGQEGFLNVIALRREISKIVSRQALRIAREQEQNGTPPDPFYLTKEDLFGPDPSAAVEHREAWLKLHRMVGLSSVKESVRQLLKLVQLNYQRELRGEPIRQVALNRVFLGSPGTGKTTVARLYARILADLGLLSKGEVILRDPTDFIGIYLGQSEAKTRDILRSALQRGIYQLTNQSLSYPSQPLALIHIGSIYCTGVTGYIGGDALYALATKHPELSYTALVRSTEKAEQVRARYPSVRVVIGNLGDSDLLKKEAADADIVLHASDHVGAAEAIAAGLVAGHTKDKPGYWLHTGGTGILTYEDSDRGVYGEKSDKVYNDLDGVDELVNLPDHAFHRNVDKIVLEAGTKHADVVKTALVCPPTIYGTGRGPVSQRSRQVYELSRVTLQLQKAPIIGAGQSYWNNVHVHDLSDLFTLLAEAAIAGKNDDGLWGSKAYYLAENGEHCWGDIARLVAQSAAKQGYIPEAKAKQIDIETARKLAGFESFSWGLNSRGRAQRARKLLGWKPYRPSLEEELPGIVQRSKALQIYHFSVPGFFASMLHMPLIVPKAKARSSSSFFVYEVEILVDSWTKL
;
A
#
# COMPACT_ATOMS: atom_id res chain seq x y z
N MET A 1 -40.96 -9.37 -40.47
CA MET A 1 -40.75 -8.73 -41.79
C MET A 1 -39.33 -8.18 -41.76
N GLU A 2 -38.31 -8.68 -42.47
CA GLU A 2 -38.06 -9.87 -43.33
C GLU A 2 -36.55 -10.17 -43.06
N PHE A 3 -36.08 -11.35 -42.65
CA PHE A 3 -35.86 -12.61 -43.38
C PHE A 3 -35.21 -12.50 -44.77
N ASP A 4 -33.91 -12.82 -44.86
CA ASP A 4 -33.32 -13.96 -45.61
C ASP A 4 -31.81 -14.06 -45.24
N HIS A 5 -31.22 -15.20 -44.81
CA HIS A 5 -31.06 -16.56 -45.37
C HIS A 5 -29.96 -16.75 -46.42
N ALA A 6 -28.87 -17.43 -46.02
CA ALA A 6 -28.29 -18.60 -46.68
C ALA A 6 -27.19 -19.24 -45.78
N ASP A 7 -26.86 -20.51 -46.02
CA ASP A 7 -26.29 -21.44 -45.02
C ASP A 7 -25.25 -22.42 -45.65
N LEU A 8 -24.62 -23.27 -44.82
CA LEU A 8 -23.85 -24.50 -45.10
C LEU A 8 -22.32 -24.39 -45.39
N GLY A 9 -21.53 -25.27 -44.74
CA GLY A 9 -20.17 -25.64 -45.23
C GLY A 9 -19.14 -26.16 -44.21
N GLN A 10 -19.32 -27.38 -43.68
CA GLN A 10 -18.49 -28.05 -42.65
C GLN A 10 -16.96 -28.25 -42.93
N SER A 11 -16.24 -28.43 -41.81
CA SER A 11 -15.10 -29.38 -41.57
C SER A 11 -13.65 -29.01 -41.95
N GLY A 12 -12.70 -29.44 -41.09
CA GLY A 12 -11.29 -29.64 -41.49
C GLY A 12 -10.17 -29.40 -40.45
N GLY A 13 -9.86 -30.41 -39.63
CA GLY A 13 -8.49 -30.92 -39.45
C GLY A 13 -7.41 -30.15 -38.65
N GLU A 14 -6.82 -30.83 -37.67
CA GLU A 14 -5.55 -30.51 -37.00
C GLU A 14 -4.33 -30.80 -37.93
N LEU A 15 -3.13 -30.23 -37.64
CA LEU A 15 -1.91 -30.99 -37.29
C LEU A 15 -0.59 -30.17 -37.28
N GLU A 16 0.20 -30.45 -36.23
CA GLU A 16 1.68 -30.53 -36.06
C GLU A 16 2.74 -29.57 -36.68
N LYS A 17 3.66 -29.15 -35.78
CA LYS A 17 5.16 -29.25 -35.79
C LYS A 17 5.89 -29.37 -37.15
N CYS A 18 7.03 -28.70 -37.37
CA CYS A 18 8.32 -29.07 -36.78
C CYS A 18 9.45 -28.00 -36.94
N GLU A 19 10.41 -28.10 -36.02
CA GLU A 19 11.89 -27.95 -36.09
C GLU A 19 12.60 -27.31 -37.31
N GLY A 20 13.71 -26.60 -37.03
CA GLY A 20 14.70 -26.21 -38.04
C GLY A 20 15.69 -25.12 -37.58
N GLU A 21 16.74 -25.49 -36.85
CA GLU A 21 17.94 -24.64 -36.69
C GLU A 21 18.81 -24.68 -37.96
N GLU A 22 19.53 -23.60 -38.30
CA GLU A 22 21.01 -23.61 -38.41
C GLU A 22 21.65 -22.26 -38.84
N GLU A 23 22.54 -21.78 -37.98
CA GLU A 23 23.92 -21.34 -38.25
C GLU A 23 24.38 -20.37 -39.38
N ARG A 24 25.21 -19.41 -38.93
CA ARG A 24 26.52 -18.94 -39.48
C ARG A 24 26.63 -17.79 -40.51
N LYS A 25 26.96 -16.63 -39.93
CA LYS A 25 28.23 -15.85 -40.06
C LYS A 25 28.69 -15.23 -41.40
N ALA A 26 29.31 -14.04 -41.23
CA ALA A 26 30.27 -13.33 -42.11
C ALA A 26 29.65 -12.54 -43.29
N LYS A 27 30.20 -11.39 -43.74
CA LYS A 27 31.42 -10.65 -43.33
C LYS A 27 31.33 -9.15 -43.71
N GLU A 28 32.34 -8.36 -43.34
CA GLU A 28 32.45 -6.90 -43.57
C GLU A 28 32.57 -6.48 -45.05
N GLY A 29 32.32 -5.18 -45.31
CA GLY A 29 32.63 -4.51 -46.58
C GLY A 29 32.34 -3.01 -46.54
N ASP A 30 33.38 -2.18 -46.37
CA ASP A 30 33.31 -0.71 -46.46
C ASP A 30 33.20 -0.21 -47.91
N GLY A 31 32.72 1.02 -48.10
CA GLY A 31 32.76 1.72 -49.39
C GLY A 31 32.02 3.07 -49.41
N GLU A 32 32.75 4.16 -49.15
CA GLU A 32 32.34 5.50 -49.59
C GLU A 32 32.48 5.63 -51.11
N ASP A 33 31.65 6.43 -51.79
CA ASP A 33 32.20 7.52 -52.62
C ASP A 33 31.17 8.60 -53.02
N LYS A 34 31.70 9.76 -53.44
CA LYS A 34 30.99 11.02 -53.72
C LYS A 34 30.49 11.12 -55.16
N TYR A 35 29.50 11.99 -55.40
CA TYR A 35 29.41 12.78 -56.63
C TYR A 35 28.94 14.21 -56.34
N ASP A 36 29.39 15.15 -57.18
CA ASP A 36 29.25 16.61 -57.04
C ASP A 36 28.77 17.22 -58.38
N GLU A 37 28.41 18.50 -58.33
CA GLU A 37 28.29 19.46 -59.44
C GLU A 37 27.08 19.46 -60.42
N ARG A 38 26.35 20.59 -60.33
CA ARG A 38 26.08 21.61 -61.39
C ARG A 38 24.75 21.68 -62.17
N VAL A 39 24.21 22.92 -62.16
CA VAL A 39 23.45 23.65 -63.22
C VAL A 39 22.04 23.13 -63.54
N GLY A 40 20.98 23.95 -63.70
CA GLY A 40 20.78 25.41 -63.57
C GLY A 40 19.55 25.87 -64.39
N ASN A 41 19.05 27.10 -64.15
CA ASN A 41 18.10 27.87 -65.01
C ASN A 41 16.65 27.32 -65.17
N ASP A 42 15.56 28.08 -65.44
CA ASP A 42 15.34 29.49 -65.85
C ASP A 42 14.00 30.09 -65.32
N ASP A 43 13.94 31.43 -65.31
CA ASP A 43 12.81 32.39 -65.54
C ASP A 43 11.38 32.22 -64.98
N SER A 44 10.93 33.26 -64.25
CA SER A 44 10.14 34.35 -64.87
C SER A 44 10.01 35.55 -63.91
N GLY A 45 9.98 36.78 -64.43
CA GLY A 45 10.03 38.00 -63.61
C GLY A 45 8.98 39.05 -63.96
N SER A 46 9.00 40.16 -63.21
CA SER A 46 8.36 41.45 -63.51
C SER A 46 9.21 42.57 -62.90
N GLN A 47 9.38 43.68 -63.62
CA GLN A 47 10.24 44.83 -63.26
C GLN A 47 9.42 46.01 -62.72
N GLU A 48 10.10 46.91 -61.98
CA GLU A 48 9.97 48.40 -61.92
C GLU A 48 10.67 48.85 -60.61
N GLU A 49 11.92 49.28 -60.62
CA GLU A 49 12.48 50.61 -61.01
C GLU A 49 12.45 51.70 -59.90
N ASP A 50 13.67 52.16 -59.58
CA ASP A 50 14.08 53.54 -59.29
C ASP A 50 13.80 54.32 -57.97
N ASN A 51 14.90 54.49 -57.23
CA ASN A 51 15.55 55.78 -56.86
C ASN A 51 14.79 56.84 -56.03
N ASN A 52 15.21 57.03 -54.76
CA ASN A 52 15.90 58.24 -54.22
C ASN A 52 15.94 58.20 -52.66
N LYS A 53 17.12 58.28 -52.03
CA LYS A 53 17.83 59.48 -51.50
C LYS A 53 17.26 60.12 -50.22
N GLU A 54 18.21 60.30 -49.31
CA GLU A 54 18.28 61.20 -48.14
C GLU A 54 17.45 62.50 -48.24
N ASN A 55 16.81 62.94 -47.13
CA ASN A 55 17.42 63.93 -46.23
C ASN A 55 16.52 64.34 -45.04
N ASP A 56 17.20 64.95 -44.05
CA ASP A 56 16.73 65.93 -43.06
C ASP A 56 15.56 65.55 -42.11
N LYS A 57 15.78 65.50 -40.78
CA LYS A 57 16.11 66.57 -39.79
C LYS A 57 14.91 67.44 -39.40
N LYS A 58 14.80 67.65 -38.07
CA LYS A 58 14.21 68.84 -37.39
C LYS A 58 12.68 68.98 -37.51
N ASP A 59 11.99 69.67 -36.61
CA ASP A 59 12.21 70.05 -35.20
C ASP A 59 10.90 69.61 -34.47
N ASP A 60 10.75 69.50 -33.15
CA ASP A 60 10.50 70.64 -32.26
C ASP A 60 10.78 70.28 -30.79
N LYS A 61 11.35 71.26 -30.09
CA LYS A 61 11.42 71.37 -28.63
C LYS A 61 10.32 72.32 -28.15
N GLU A 62 10.33 72.59 -26.84
CA GLU A 62 9.63 73.71 -26.18
C GLU A 62 8.13 73.44 -25.96
N ASN A 63 7.49 73.81 -24.85
CA ASN A 63 7.87 74.57 -23.65
C ASN A 63 6.71 74.36 -22.61
N ASP A 64 6.75 74.66 -21.31
CA ASP A 64 7.80 75.12 -20.38
C ASP A 64 7.24 75.05 -18.93
N LYS A 65 8.11 75.14 -17.92
CA LYS A 65 7.87 75.75 -16.57
C LYS A 65 6.77 75.20 -15.61
N GLU A 66 6.80 75.49 -14.30
CA GLU A 66 7.87 75.57 -13.27
C GLU A 66 7.22 75.94 -11.90
N ASN A 67 7.93 75.71 -10.79
CA ASN A 67 7.77 76.38 -9.47
C ASN A 67 6.48 76.09 -8.65
N ASP A 68 6.48 76.08 -7.31
CA ASP A 68 7.50 76.30 -6.25
C ASP A 68 7.13 75.40 -5.03
N LYS A 69 8.07 74.87 -4.22
CA LYS A 69 8.51 75.35 -2.87
C LYS A 69 7.35 75.68 -1.88
N GLU A 70 7.45 75.45 -0.56
CA GLU A 70 8.59 75.16 0.35
C GLU A 70 8.09 74.63 1.72
N ASN A 71 9.01 74.40 2.67
CA ASN A 71 8.83 74.31 4.14
C ASN A 71 8.32 72.98 4.77
N ASP A 72 8.79 72.55 5.96
CA ASP A 72 10.01 72.82 6.75
C ASP A 72 10.09 71.78 7.91
N LYS A 73 11.23 71.65 8.61
CA LYS A 73 11.53 70.99 9.94
C LYS A 73 10.49 69.97 10.50
N GLY A 74 10.83 68.73 10.87
CA GLY A 74 12.08 68.24 11.46
C GLY A 74 12.08 68.38 12.99
N ASN A 75 11.90 67.27 13.74
CA ASN A 75 12.53 67.11 15.07
C ASN A 75 12.59 65.65 15.55
N ASP A 76 13.57 65.39 16.42
CA ASP A 76 13.95 64.09 16.98
C ASP A 76 13.31 63.78 18.35
N LYS A 77 13.54 62.52 18.79
CA LYS A 77 13.42 61.91 20.13
C LYS A 77 12.02 61.41 20.55
N LYS A 78 11.86 60.15 20.98
CA LYS A 78 12.51 59.35 22.06
C LYS A 78 12.01 59.70 23.47
N ASN A 79 11.94 58.65 24.28
CA ASN A 79 11.57 58.57 25.69
C ASN A 79 10.06 58.61 25.99
N ASP A 80 9.55 57.91 27.01
CA ASP A 80 10.01 56.68 27.70
C ASP A 80 8.82 56.07 28.47
N GLU A 81 9.04 54.86 28.98
CA GLU A 81 8.30 54.15 30.03
C GLU A 81 7.76 55.03 31.16
N VAL A 82 6.56 54.71 31.68
CA VAL A 82 6.28 54.65 33.14
C VAL A 82 5.26 53.53 33.40
N GLU A 83 5.58 52.66 34.36
CA GLU A 83 4.75 51.56 34.87
C GLU A 83 3.76 52.01 35.98
N ASN A 84 3.02 51.03 36.52
CA ASN A 84 2.26 51.06 37.78
C ASN A 84 0.91 51.81 37.75
N GLY A 85 -0.14 51.33 38.40
CA GLY A 85 -0.29 50.09 39.17
C GLY A 85 -1.33 50.24 40.28
N MET A 86 -1.76 49.09 40.84
CA MET A 86 -2.32 48.94 42.19
C MET A 86 -3.73 49.53 42.50
N ASP A 87 -4.66 48.58 42.69
CA ASP A 87 -5.27 48.25 44.00
C ASP A 87 -6.73 48.63 44.38
N GLU A 88 -7.32 47.60 45.02
CA GLU A 88 -8.31 47.56 46.12
C GLU A 88 -9.84 47.66 45.86
N ASP A 89 -10.49 46.51 46.11
CA ASP A 89 -11.65 46.27 47.00
C ASP A 89 -13.02 46.93 46.70
N ASP A 90 -14.17 46.24 46.75
CA ASP A 90 -14.62 45.48 47.93
C ASP A 90 -15.79 44.47 47.72
N LYS A 91 -15.77 43.40 48.53
CA LYS A 91 -16.85 42.59 49.18
C LYS A 91 -18.28 42.50 48.58
N GLU A 92 -18.76 41.30 48.26
CA GLU A 92 -19.60 40.37 49.08
C GLU A 92 -21.11 40.54 48.88
N GLU A 93 -21.80 39.46 48.45
CA GLU A 93 -22.67 38.69 49.37
C GLU A 93 -23.06 37.33 48.75
N ASN A 94 -23.28 36.33 49.60
CA ASN A 94 -23.77 35.00 49.24
C ASN A 94 -25.30 34.97 49.25
N GLU A 95 -25.91 34.01 48.55
CA GLU A 95 -27.04 33.30 49.16
C GLU A 95 -27.12 31.84 48.68
N ASP A 96 -27.11 30.92 49.66
CA ASP A 96 -27.33 29.50 49.45
C ASP A 96 -28.80 29.21 49.09
N ASN A 97 -29.06 28.15 48.33
CA ASN A 97 -30.10 27.22 48.76
C ASN A 97 -29.94 25.79 48.24
N LYS A 98 -30.48 24.86 49.01
CA LYS A 98 -30.26 23.40 48.94
C LYS A 98 -31.61 22.68 49.02
N VAL A 99 -31.59 21.37 48.82
CA VAL A 99 -32.70 20.39 49.01
C VAL A 99 -33.64 20.26 47.80
N GLY A 100 -34.07 19.02 47.53
CA GLY A 100 -35.18 18.74 46.60
C GLY A 100 -35.01 17.46 45.78
N SER A 101 -35.07 16.29 46.42
CA SER A 101 -35.31 15.03 45.71
C SER A 101 -36.81 14.83 45.50
N GLU A 102 -37.26 14.55 44.28
CA GLU A 102 -38.60 14.01 44.03
C GLU A 102 -38.57 12.99 42.87
N LYS A 103 -39.42 11.98 43.00
CA LYS A 103 -39.63 10.84 42.07
C LYS A 103 -40.98 11.03 41.35
N GLU A 104 -41.39 9.96 40.64
CA GLU A 104 -42.74 9.66 40.14
C GLU A 104 -43.06 10.18 38.73
N GLU A 105 -43.82 9.47 37.88
CA GLU A 105 -44.05 8.01 37.70
C GLU A 105 -44.68 7.82 36.29
N TYR A 106 -45.43 6.73 36.07
CA TYR A 106 -46.23 6.33 34.90
C TYR A 106 -45.46 5.70 33.71
N ASP A 107 -45.73 4.47 33.27
CA ASP A 107 -46.57 3.39 33.81
C ASP A 107 -46.06 2.01 33.31
N GLU A 108 -46.06 0.99 34.18
CA GLU A 108 -46.01 -0.43 33.79
C GLU A 108 -47.25 -1.14 34.36
N GLU A 109 -48.15 -1.62 33.49
CA GLU A 109 -49.24 -2.50 33.93
C GLU A 109 -48.70 -3.93 34.22
N LYS A 110 -49.05 -4.45 35.40
CA LYS A 110 -48.78 -5.82 35.83
C LYS A 110 -50.07 -6.65 35.88
N GLY A 111 -49.90 -7.95 35.66
CA GLY A 111 -50.84 -9.01 36.02
C GLY A 111 -50.67 -10.21 35.08
N GLU A 112 -50.80 -11.47 35.47
CA GLU A 112 -51.02 -12.15 36.77
C GLU A 112 -50.36 -13.54 36.59
N ASP A 113 -49.47 -13.96 37.49
CA ASP A 113 -49.68 -14.94 38.57
C ASP A 113 -49.58 -16.43 38.18
N ASP A 114 -48.86 -17.13 39.07
CA ASP A 114 -49.19 -18.45 39.63
C ASP A 114 -48.89 -19.81 38.96
N ASN A 115 -48.15 -20.59 39.77
CA ASN A 115 -48.21 -22.04 40.01
C ASN A 115 -47.80 -23.03 38.91
N HIS A 116 -47.39 -24.27 39.20
CA HIS A 116 -46.61 -24.94 40.27
C HIS A 116 -46.68 -26.45 39.91
N SER A 117 -45.63 -27.20 40.24
CA SER A 117 -45.62 -28.66 40.47
C SER A 117 -46.04 -29.69 39.39
N ASP A 118 -45.13 -30.65 39.21
CA ASP A 118 -45.34 -32.10 39.28
C ASP A 118 -46.12 -32.91 38.20
N LYS A 119 -45.31 -33.78 37.56
CA LYS A 119 -45.44 -35.25 37.51
C LYS A 119 -46.31 -35.95 36.44
N ASP A 120 -45.58 -36.82 35.74
CA ASP A 120 -45.79 -38.26 35.57
C ASP A 120 -46.97 -38.82 34.74
N ASP A 121 -46.56 -39.87 34.00
CA ASP A 121 -47.29 -41.06 33.56
C ASP A 121 -48.22 -41.08 32.32
N ASP A 122 -47.82 -42.04 31.47
CA ASP A 122 -48.63 -43.07 30.82
C ASP A 122 -49.38 -42.86 29.49
N ASN A 123 -48.73 -43.41 28.46
CA ASN A 123 -49.19 -44.57 27.66
C ASN A 123 -50.32 -44.42 26.61
N LYS A 124 -49.99 -44.98 25.42
CA LYS A 124 -50.87 -45.77 24.53
C LYS A 124 -52.12 -45.12 23.90
N ASN A 125 -52.19 -45.15 22.57
CA ASN A 125 -52.91 -46.24 21.89
C ASN A 125 -52.73 -46.28 20.35
N ASP A 126 -52.57 -47.52 19.85
CA ASP A 126 -53.27 -48.18 18.73
C ASP A 126 -53.20 -47.74 17.25
N GLU A 127 -52.70 -48.71 16.47
CA GLU A 127 -53.34 -49.38 15.33
C GLU A 127 -53.45 -48.72 13.94
N GLY A 128 -52.98 -49.49 12.93
CA GLY A 128 -53.91 -49.92 11.88
C GLY A 128 -53.37 -50.13 10.46
N ASN A 129 -52.93 -51.37 10.15
CA ASN A 129 -53.21 -52.12 8.91
C ASN A 129 -52.60 -51.62 7.55
N ASN A 130 -52.27 -52.46 6.55
CA ASN A 130 -52.24 -53.93 6.43
C ASN A 130 -51.48 -54.41 5.16
N GLU A 131 -51.33 -55.74 5.05
CA GLU A 131 -51.10 -56.58 3.84
C GLU A 131 -49.68 -56.54 3.21
N ASP A 132 -48.85 -57.59 3.28
CA ASP A 132 -48.97 -59.00 2.76
C ASP A 132 -48.68 -59.07 1.24
N GLU A 133 -48.08 -60.10 0.60
CA GLU A 133 -47.41 -61.37 0.95
C GLU A 133 -46.40 -61.66 -0.23
N SER A 134 -45.39 -62.54 -0.23
CA SER A 134 -44.77 -63.47 0.73
C SER A 134 -43.35 -63.88 0.21
N ASP A 135 -42.61 -64.77 0.91
CA ASP A 135 -42.48 -66.21 0.55
C ASP A 135 -41.15 -66.88 1.04
N LYS A 136 -41.27 -67.80 2.00
CA LYS A 136 -40.38 -68.95 2.36
C LYS A 136 -38.97 -68.70 2.96
N ALA A 137 -38.45 -69.55 3.87
CA ALA A 137 -39.04 -70.51 4.82
C ALA A 137 -37.90 -71.04 5.75
N GLU A 138 -38.22 -71.42 6.99
CA GLU A 138 -37.79 -72.62 7.78
C GLU A 138 -36.31 -73.14 7.70
N SER A 139 -35.67 -73.68 8.74
CA SER A 139 -36.07 -74.02 10.13
C SER A 139 -34.85 -74.49 10.96
N ASP A 140 -34.93 -74.30 12.29
CA ASP A 140 -34.56 -75.22 13.38
C ASP A 140 -33.15 -75.85 13.61
N GLU A 141 -32.85 -75.94 14.92
CA GLU A 141 -32.10 -76.94 15.69
C GLU A 141 -30.55 -77.07 15.63
N ASP A 142 -29.95 -76.69 16.78
CA ASP A 142 -28.97 -77.40 17.62
C ASP A 142 -27.59 -77.89 17.14
N SER A 143 -26.67 -77.85 18.14
CA SER A 143 -25.44 -78.64 18.39
C SER A 143 -24.05 -78.03 18.08
N ASP A 144 -23.28 -77.96 19.18
CA ASP A 144 -21.90 -78.40 19.40
C ASP A 144 -20.73 -77.97 18.46
N ASP A 145 -19.91 -77.07 19.02
CA ASP A 145 -18.44 -77.14 19.21
C ASP A 145 -17.44 -77.18 18.02
N GLU A 146 -16.21 -76.77 18.34
CA GLU A 146 -14.92 -76.90 17.62
C GLU A 146 -14.65 -76.14 16.30
N THR A 147 -14.14 -74.91 16.47
CA THR A 147 -12.93 -74.35 15.80
C THR A 147 -12.86 -74.15 14.26
N ALA A 148 -12.80 -72.89 13.81
CA ALA A 148 -11.90 -72.39 12.75
C ALA A 148 -11.78 -70.84 12.80
N ASP A 149 -10.85 -70.28 12.00
CA ASP A 149 -10.27 -68.94 12.16
C ASP A 149 -10.82 -67.85 11.19
N GLU A 150 -10.44 -66.60 11.46
CA GLU A 150 -10.38 -65.39 10.62
C GLU A 150 -11.65 -64.58 10.19
N SER A 151 -11.49 -63.27 10.47
CA SER A 151 -11.91 -62.10 9.67
C SER A 151 -13.30 -61.46 9.89
N SER A 152 -13.30 -60.32 10.60
CA SER A 152 -14.26 -59.23 10.43
C SER A 152 -13.53 -57.89 10.31
N THR A 153 -13.13 -57.54 9.09
CA THR A 153 -12.48 -56.27 8.77
C THR A 153 -13.51 -55.16 8.53
N GLY A 154 -13.40 -54.05 9.27
CA GLY A 154 -14.06 -52.80 8.90
C GLY A 154 -13.53 -52.23 7.57
N PRO A 155 -14.15 -51.16 7.03
CA PRO A 155 -13.79 -50.60 5.73
C PRO A 155 -12.31 -50.24 5.65
N ASP A 156 -11.72 -50.44 4.46
CA ASP A 156 -10.29 -50.27 4.27
C ASP A 156 -9.90 -48.79 4.53
N PRO A 157 -8.86 -48.52 5.34
CA PRO A 157 -8.26 -47.19 5.48
C PRO A 157 -8.02 -46.43 4.16
N ARG A 158 -7.80 -47.17 3.06
CA ARG A 158 -7.61 -46.64 1.70
C ARG A 158 -8.89 -46.06 1.11
N ASP A 159 -10.01 -46.80 1.17
CA ASP A 159 -11.31 -46.37 0.62
C ASP A 159 -11.80 -45.06 1.26
N LEU A 160 -11.55 -44.93 2.57
CA LEU A 160 -11.91 -43.73 3.34
C LEU A 160 -11.02 -42.53 2.99
N ALA A 161 -9.75 -42.75 2.65
CA ALA A 161 -8.82 -41.70 2.21
C ALA A 161 -9.17 -41.19 0.80
N ASP A 162 -9.50 -42.09 -0.13
CA ASP A 162 -9.95 -41.73 -1.48
C ASP A 162 -11.29 -40.98 -1.45
N THR A 163 -12.22 -41.36 -0.56
CA THR A 163 -13.49 -40.63 -0.33
C THR A 163 -13.26 -39.17 0.08
N VAL A 164 -12.25 -38.90 0.91
CA VAL A 164 -11.88 -37.53 1.30
C VAL A 164 -11.23 -36.78 0.12
N LEU A 165 -10.43 -37.46 -0.71
CA LEU A 165 -9.82 -36.86 -1.88
C LEU A 165 -10.87 -36.46 -2.94
N GLU A 166 -11.88 -37.29 -3.18
CA GLU A 166 -13.03 -36.93 -4.03
C GLU A 166 -13.83 -35.74 -3.47
N SER A 167 -14.00 -35.69 -2.15
CA SER A 167 -14.64 -34.54 -1.48
C SER A 167 -13.89 -33.23 -1.73
N VAL A 168 -12.55 -33.23 -1.72
CA VAL A 168 -11.71 -32.05 -2.04
C VAL A 168 -11.73 -31.72 -3.54
N LYS A 169 -11.71 -32.73 -4.42
CA LYS A 169 -11.83 -32.55 -5.88
C LYS A 169 -13.14 -31.86 -6.27
N ALA A 170 -14.26 -32.25 -5.63
CA ALA A 170 -15.61 -31.75 -5.89
C ALA A 170 -15.90 -30.32 -5.38
N MET A 171 -15.00 -29.71 -4.61
CA MET A 171 -15.13 -28.30 -4.22
C MET A 171 -14.90 -27.39 -5.45
N ALA A 172 -15.65 -26.29 -5.58
CA ALA A 172 -15.41 -25.31 -6.63
C ALA A 172 -14.05 -24.60 -6.43
N GLY A 173 -13.33 -24.32 -7.51
CA GLY A 173 -12.03 -23.63 -7.46
C GLY A 173 -10.92 -24.42 -6.77
N LEU A 174 -10.11 -23.72 -5.98
CA LEU A 174 -9.09 -24.25 -5.06
C LEU A 174 -7.96 -25.10 -5.71
N CYS A 175 -7.51 -24.74 -6.92
CA CYS A 175 -6.49 -25.48 -7.67
C CYS A 175 -5.21 -25.81 -6.86
N LYS A 176 -4.57 -24.81 -6.24
CA LYS A 176 -3.36 -25.00 -5.42
C LYS A 176 -3.57 -25.98 -4.25
N VAL A 177 -4.75 -25.96 -3.65
CA VAL A 177 -5.11 -26.88 -2.55
C VAL A 177 -5.28 -28.30 -3.08
N LYS A 178 -5.99 -28.47 -4.20
CA LYS A 178 -6.18 -29.78 -4.87
C LYS A 178 -4.85 -30.40 -5.28
N GLU A 179 -3.97 -29.63 -5.91
CA GLU A 179 -2.59 -30.04 -6.23
C GLU A 179 -1.83 -30.45 -4.98
N LYS A 180 -1.94 -29.69 -3.88
CA LYS A 180 -1.25 -30.02 -2.62
C LYS A 180 -1.77 -31.32 -1.99
N PHE A 181 -3.07 -31.58 -2.03
CA PHE A 181 -3.65 -32.86 -1.60
C PHE A 181 -3.18 -34.03 -2.48
N GLN A 182 -3.07 -33.84 -3.80
CA GLN A 182 -2.53 -34.87 -4.70
C GLN A 182 -1.05 -35.17 -4.43
N GLN A 183 -0.23 -34.15 -4.18
CA GLN A 183 1.18 -34.31 -3.78
C GLN A 183 1.31 -35.11 -2.48
N LEU A 184 0.51 -34.77 -1.46
CA LEU A 184 0.52 -35.47 -0.17
C LEU A 184 0.05 -36.93 -0.32
N HIS A 185 -0.97 -37.18 -1.14
CA HIS A 185 -1.43 -38.53 -1.43
C HIS A 185 -0.34 -39.37 -2.13
N ALA A 186 0.37 -38.80 -3.10
CA ALA A 186 1.50 -39.44 -3.76
C ALA A 186 2.67 -39.71 -2.80
N GLU A 187 2.99 -38.78 -1.90
CA GLU A 187 4.03 -38.94 -0.88
C GLU A 187 3.70 -40.08 0.10
N ILE A 188 2.45 -40.13 0.58
CA ILE A 188 1.96 -41.20 1.47
C ILE A 188 2.01 -42.55 0.77
N ARG A 189 1.55 -42.62 -0.49
CA ARG A 189 1.61 -43.84 -1.30
C ARG A 189 3.05 -44.33 -1.47
N ALA A 190 3.97 -43.44 -1.82
CA ALA A 190 5.39 -43.77 -1.97
C ALA A 190 6.02 -44.28 -0.66
N LYS A 191 5.80 -43.59 0.46
CA LYS A 191 6.26 -44.02 1.80
C LYS A 191 5.68 -45.37 2.21
N THR A 192 4.41 -45.62 1.91
CA THR A 192 3.74 -46.90 2.19
C THR A 192 4.33 -48.04 1.36
N THR A 193 4.56 -47.84 0.06
CA THR A 193 5.24 -48.83 -0.81
C THR A 193 6.69 -49.09 -0.40
N GLN A 194 7.34 -48.13 0.25
CA GLN A 194 8.70 -48.26 0.80
C GLN A 194 8.74 -48.83 2.24
N GLU A 195 7.59 -49.30 2.77
CA GLU A 195 7.44 -49.81 4.14
C GLU A 195 7.87 -48.82 5.25
N LEU A 196 7.90 -47.51 4.94
CA LEU A 196 8.31 -46.47 5.87
C LEU A 196 7.19 -46.13 6.86
N LYS A 197 7.57 -45.92 8.12
CA LYS A 197 6.63 -45.52 9.18
C LYS A 197 6.14 -44.09 8.96
N LEU A 198 4.88 -43.95 8.54
CA LEU A 198 4.23 -42.65 8.34
C LEU A 198 4.26 -41.77 9.61
N GLY A 199 4.14 -42.37 10.80
CA GLY A 199 4.16 -41.67 12.08
C GLY A 199 5.50 -41.02 12.50
N ASP A 200 6.60 -41.26 11.78
CA ASP A 200 7.88 -40.54 12.00
C ASP A 200 8.01 -39.26 11.14
N SER A 201 7.04 -38.97 10.26
CA SER A 201 7.00 -37.72 9.49
C SER A 201 6.20 -36.62 10.21
N PRO A 202 6.60 -35.34 10.12
CA PRO A 202 5.80 -34.22 10.63
C PRO A 202 4.65 -33.93 9.67
N TRP A 203 3.40 -34.09 10.13
CA TRP A 203 2.17 -33.90 9.34
C TRP A 203 1.38 -32.63 9.72
N GLY A 204 2.02 -31.71 10.45
CA GLY A 204 1.42 -30.42 10.78
C GLY A 204 1.20 -29.53 9.56
N ALA A 205 0.18 -28.67 9.61
CA ALA A 205 -0.24 -27.89 8.46
C ALA A 205 -0.70 -26.48 8.82
N ALA A 206 -0.55 -25.55 7.87
CA ALA A 206 -1.14 -24.22 7.92
C ALA A 206 -2.07 -23.99 6.71
N PHE A 207 -3.28 -23.53 6.98
CA PHE A 207 -4.32 -23.21 6.00
C PHE A 207 -4.48 -21.70 5.92
N LEU A 208 -3.84 -21.13 4.89
CA LEU A 208 -3.55 -19.71 4.75
C LEU A 208 -4.48 -19.07 3.72
N GLY A 209 -5.32 -18.13 4.15
CA GLY A 209 -6.17 -17.37 3.24
C GLY A 209 -7.24 -16.54 3.95
N ASN A 210 -7.89 -15.68 3.17
CA ASN A 210 -8.94 -14.80 3.64
C ASN A 210 -10.17 -15.56 4.19
N PRO A 211 -11.02 -14.93 5.02
CA PRO A 211 -12.28 -15.51 5.47
C PRO A 211 -13.18 -15.96 4.32
N GLY A 212 -13.93 -17.05 4.53
CA GLY A 212 -14.90 -17.55 3.54
C GLY A 212 -14.32 -18.27 2.32
N THR A 213 -13.00 -18.48 2.25
CA THR A 213 -12.31 -19.25 1.19
C THR A 213 -12.47 -20.78 1.30
N GLY A 214 -13.03 -21.28 2.40
CA GLY A 214 -13.13 -22.73 2.68
C GLY A 214 -11.98 -23.30 3.51
N ARG A 215 -11.01 -22.49 3.94
CA ARG A 215 -9.84 -22.88 4.76
C ARG A 215 -10.16 -23.87 5.91
N MET A 216 -11.23 -23.62 6.68
CA MET A 216 -11.66 -24.49 7.79
C MET A 216 -12.24 -25.84 7.32
N ILE A 217 -12.98 -25.84 6.21
CA ILE A 217 -13.61 -27.06 5.66
C ILE A 217 -12.51 -28.01 5.20
N VAL A 218 -11.54 -27.48 4.45
CA VAL A 218 -10.41 -28.27 3.98
C VAL A 218 -9.48 -28.69 5.12
N ALA A 219 -9.27 -27.86 6.15
CA ALA A 219 -8.54 -28.27 7.36
C ALA A 219 -9.20 -29.46 8.06
N ARG A 220 -10.54 -29.46 8.20
CA ARG A 220 -11.30 -30.60 8.73
C ARG A 220 -11.21 -31.84 7.84
N LEU A 221 -11.22 -31.68 6.51
CA LEU A 221 -10.99 -32.79 5.58
C LEU A 221 -9.57 -33.35 5.69
N TYR A 222 -8.55 -32.49 5.85
CA TYR A 222 -7.17 -32.91 6.07
C TYR A 222 -7.01 -33.75 7.36
N VAL A 223 -7.63 -33.33 8.47
CA VAL A 223 -7.67 -34.11 9.71
C VAL A 223 -8.33 -35.48 9.47
N LYS A 224 -9.49 -35.51 8.81
CA LYS A 224 -10.18 -36.78 8.48
C LYS A 224 -9.31 -37.71 7.63
N PHE A 225 -8.59 -37.16 6.65
CA PHE A 225 -7.64 -37.90 5.80
C PHE A 225 -6.49 -38.52 6.63
N LEU A 226 -5.86 -37.76 7.53
CA LEU A 226 -4.80 -38.27 8.40
C LEU A 226 -5.30 -39.31 9.42
N VAL A 227 -6.52 -39.15 9.94
CA VAL A 227 -7.16 -40.12 10.84
C VAL A 227 -7.54 -41.41 10.10
N ALA A 228 -8.08 -41.31 8.88
CA ALA A 228 -8.40 -42.46 8.03
C ALA A 228 -7.17 -43.34 7.79
N LEU A 229 -6.04 -42.71 7.46
CA LEU A 229 -4.75 -43.36 7.25
C LEU A 229 -4.04 -43.80 8.54
N ARG A 230 -4.68 -43.66 9.71
CA ARG A 230 -4.14 -44.00 11.05
C ARG A 230 -2.82 -43.29 11.39
N ILE A 231 -2.56 -42.14 10.76
CA ILE A 231 -1.38 -41.30 11.02
C ILE A 231 -1.55 -40.57 12.37
N VAL A 232 -2.80 -40.22 12.72
CA VAL A 232 -3.17 -39.46 13.93
C VAL A 232 -4.31 -40.17 14.65
N GLN A 233 -4.33 -40.13 15.97
CA GLN A 233 -5.49 -40.58 16.75
C GLN A 233 -6.53 -39.45 16.90
N PRO A 234 -7.85 -39.74 16.86
CA PRO A 234 -8.91 -38.72 16.89
C PRO A 234 -8.83 -37.71 18.05
N ARG A 235 -8.23 -38.09 19.19
CA ARG A 235 -8.12 -37.27 20.41
C ARG A 235 -6.98 -36.24 20.41
N MET A 236 -6.20 -36.10 19.35
CA MET A 236 -4.91 -35.36 19.38
C MET A 236 -4.77 -34.28 18.30
N THR A 237 -5.84 -33.51 18.06
CA THR A 237 -5.86 -32.42 17.06
C THR A 237 -6.21 -31.09 17.72
N VAL A 238 -5.35 -30.08 17.55
CA VAL A 238 -5.64 -28.69 17.96
C VAL A 238 -5.83 -27.82 16.72
N LEU A 239 -7.00 -27.17 16.62
CA LEU A 239 -7.34 -26.20 15.58
C LEU A 239 -7.29 -24.80 16.19
N THR A 240 -6.43 -23.92 15.68
CA THR A 240 -6.27 -22.55 16.19
C THR A 240 -6.51 -21.52 15.07
N GLU A 241 -7.45 -20.59 15.32
CA GLU A 241 -7.68 -19.39 14.50
C GLU A 241 -6.99 -18.17 15.12
N PHE A 242 -6.21 -17.45 14.30
CA PHE A 242 -5.36 -16.35 14.77
C PHE A 242 -6.13 -15.16 15.38
N ASP A 243 -7.38 -14.92 14.96
CA ASP A 243 -8.19 -13.76 15.37
C ASP A 243 -8.49 -13.71 16.89
N ASN A 244 -8.31 -14.82 17.63
CA ASN A 244 -8.54 -14.91 19.08
C ASN A 244 -7.28 -14.82 19.96
N LEU A 245 -6.06 -14.81 19.40
CA LEU A 245 -4.82 -14.83 20.21
C LEU A 245 -4.59 -13.53 21.01
N HIS A 246 -5.18 -12.41 20.59
CA HIS A 246 -4.97 -11.10 21.20
C HIS A 246 -5.95 -10.72 22.32
N ASN A 247 -7.04 -11.49 22.51
CA ASN A 247 -8.10 -11.18 23.49
C ASN A 247 -8.44 -12.33 24.45
N LEU A 248 -7.79 -13.50 24.33
CA LEU A 248 -7.88 -14.51 25.37
C LEU A 248 -7.15 -14.04 26.63
N PRO A 249 -7.76 -14.08 27.82
CA PRO A 249 -6.99 -14.01 29.05
C PRO A 249 -6.03 -15.22 29.07
N CYS A 250 -4.76 -14.97 29.37
CA CYS A 250 -3.69 -15.97 29.28
C CYS A 250 -3.87 -17.29 30.10
N PRO A 251 -4.78 -17.44 31.10
CA PRO A 251 -5.00 -18.73 31.77
C PRO A 251 -5.71 -19.82 30.95
N SER A 252 -6.27 -19.49 29.77
CA SER A 252 -7.00 -20.49 28.96
C SER A 252 -6.07 -21.41 28.16
N PHE A 253 -4.95 -20.89 27.67
CA PHE A 253 -4.00 -21.66 26.86
C PHE A 253 -3.17 -22.67 27.68
N SER A 254 -3.08 -22.48 29.00
CA SER A 254 -2.30 -23.33 29.89
C SER A 254 -3.03 -24.61 30.36
N LYS A 255 -4.34 -24.74 30.12
CA LYS A 255 -5.13 -25.90 30.62
C LYS A 255 -5.30 -27.06 29.63
N GLU A 256 -5.20 -26.81 28.32
CA GLU A 256 -5.32 -27.87 27.30
C GLU A 256 -3.97 -28.50 26.91
N LEU A 257 -2.85 -27.90 27.34
CA LEU A 257 -1.51 -28.49 27.23
C LEU A 257 -1.07 -29.25 28.50
N ASP A 258 -1.96 -29.43 29.47
CA ASP A 258 -1.66 -29.95 30.81
C ASP A 258 -1.58 -31.50 30.80
N CYS A 259 -0.52 -32.02 30.16
CA CYS A 259 -0.11 -33.42 30.21
C CYS A 259 1.38 -33.54 30.63
N ALA A 260 1.61 -33.29 31.92
CA ALA A 260 2.84 -33.45 32.71
C ALA A 260 3.90 -32.32 32.67
N ASP A 261 4.29 -31.92 33.88
CA ASP A 261 5.37 -30.98 34.28
C ASP A 261 5.15 -29.50 33.94
N GLY A 262 4.39 -28.82 34.81
CA GLY A 262 4.10 -27.39 34.74
C GLY A 262 5.35 -26.50 34.72
N ARG A 263 5.69 -26.01 33.52
CA ARG A 263 6.66 -24.94 33.25
C ARG A 263 6.00 -23.88 32.38
N ASP A 264 6.55 -22.67 32.44
CA ASP A 264 6.03 -21.46 31.78
C ASP A 264 5.84 -21.63 30.27
N THR A 265 4.78 -21.04 29.71
CA THR A 265 4.37 -21.28 28.31
C THR A 265 5.42 -20.84 27.29
N ASP A 266 6.18 -19.78 27.58
CA ASP A 266 7.29 -19.32 26.72
C ASP A 266 8.44 -20.34 26.68
N SER A 267 8.66 -21.09 27.78
CA SER A 267 9.71 -22.12 27.84
C SER A 267 9.34 -23.43 27.13
N ALA A 268 8.05 -23.69 26.92
CA ALA A 268 7.54 -24.89 26.27
C ALA A 268 7.72 -24.88 24.74
N LEU A 269 7.85 -23.69 24.14
CA LEU A 269 8.10 -23.51 22.71
C LEU A 269 9.59 -23.62 22.32
N GLU A 270 10.51 -23.42 23.26
CA GLU A 270 11.96 -23.52 23.04
C GLU A 270 12.55 -24.91 23.35
N ASP A 271 11.93 -25.69 24.23
CA ASP A 271 12.33 -27.06 24.56
C ASP A 271 11.97 -27.98 23.38
N LYS A 272 12.94 -28.25 22.48
CA LYS A 272 12.80 -29.12 21.27
C LYS A 272 11.80 -30.25 21.50
N PRO A 273 10.78 -30.46 20.63
CA PRO A 273 9.70 -31.40 20.88
C PRO A 273 10.24 -32.82 21.11
N LYS A 274 10.34 -33.21 22.39
CA LYS A 274 10.87 -34.52 22.80
C LYS A 274 9.82 -35.57 22.45
N LYS A 275 10.15 -36.46 21.49
CA LYS A 275 9.31 -37.56 21.00
C LYS A 275 8.48 -38.26 22.10
N LYS A 276 7.23 -37.79 22.29
CA LYS A 276 6.17 -38.45 23.05
C LYS A 276 4.82 -38.18 22.34
N HIS A 277 4.44 -39.13 21.51
CA HIS A 277 3.07 -39.44 21.07
C HIS A 277 2.20 -38.28 20.53
N GLY A 278 2.09 -38.20 19.19
CA GLY A 278 0.79 -38.23 18.52
C GLY A 278 -0.02 -36.94 18.29
N CYS A 279 0.40 -35.76 18.76
CA CYS A 279 -0.34 -34.52 18.54
C CYS A 279 0.00 -33.83 17.19
N ILE A 280 -1.00 -33.27 16.52
CA ILE A 280 -0.83 -32.39 15.36
C ILE A 280 -1.39 -30.99 15.63
N LEU A 281 -0.56 -29.99 15.32
CA LEU A 281 -0.91 -28.58 15.28
C LEU A 281 -1.40 -28.20 13.88
N ILE A 282 -2.55 -27.52 13.82
CA ILE A 282 -3.09 -26.95 12.60
C ILE A 282 -3.35 -25.46 12.80
N PHE A 283 -2.64 -24.65 12.00
CA PHE A 283 -2.79 -23.19 11.97
C PHE A 283 -3.81 -22.78 10.90
N ILE A 284 -4.75 -21.92 11.25
CA ILE A 284 -5.72 -21.36 10.30
C ILE A 284 -5.74 -19.83 10.44
N GLY A 285 -5.56 -19.11 9.33
CA GLY A 285 -5.55 -17.65 9.40
C GLY A 285 -5.30 -16.94 8.07
N ILE A 286 -5.22 -15.61 8.15
CA ILE A 286 -4.91 -14.74 7.01
C ILE A 286 -3.43 -14.94 6.64
N TYR A 287 -3.16 -15.01 5.34
CA TYR A 287 -1.85 -15.39 4.80
C TYR A 287 -0.69 -14.62 5.46
N LYS A 288 -0.74 -13.28 5.48
CA LYS A 288 0.39 -12.46 5.99
C LYS A 288 0.66 -12.67 7.48
N ASP A 289 -0.37 -12.71 8.31
CA ASP A 289 -0.19 -12.74 9.77
C ASP A 289 0.25 -14.13 10.25
N THR A 290 -0.36 -15.18 9.70
CA THR A 290 0.07 -16.56 10.01
C THR A 290 1.44 -16.87 9.40
N GLN A 291 1.76 -16.38 8.19
CA GLN A 291 3.08 -16.54 7.60
C GLN A 291 4.16 -15.83 8.43
N ARG A 292 3.94 -14.59 8.88
CA ARG A 292 4.84 -13.87 9.80
C ARG A 292 5.10 -14.64 11.09
N LEU A 293 4.06 -15.24 11.69
CA LEU A 293 4.21 -16.07 12.90
C LEU A 293 5.10 -17.29 12.62
N LEU A 294 4.85 -17.99 11.51
CA LEU A 294 5.60 -19.19 11.13
C LEU A 294 7.07 -18.88 10.77
N ASP A 295 7.32 -17.74 10.12
CA ASP A 295 8.67 -17.28 9.77
C ASP A 295 9.43 -16.72 10.98
N SER A 296 8.72 -16.27 12.03
CA SER A 296 9.35 -15.76 13.27
C SER A 296 10.01 -16.86 14.11
N SER A 297 9.66 -18.14 13.90
CA SER A 297 10.22 -19.27 14.63
C SER A 297 10.34 -20.51 13.72
N PRO A 298 11.56 -20.93 13.35
CA PRO A 298 11.77 -22.16 12.59
C PRO A 298 11.17 -23.41 13.25
N ALA A 299 11.01 -23.43 14.58
CA ALA A 299 10.32 -24.51 15.28
C ALA A 299 8.82 -24.58 14.92
N LEU A 300 8.15 -23.44 14.79
CA LEU A 300 6.75 -23.36 14.33
C LEU A 300 6.65 -23.59 12.82
N GLY A 301 7.53 -22.94 12.04
CA GLY A 301 7.57 -23.03 10.59
C GLY A 301 7.86 -24.44 10.06
N ASP A 302 9.07 -24.95 10.32
CA ASP A 302 9.61 -26.13 9.65
C ASP A 302 9.20 -27.46 10.33
N PHE A 303 8.97 -27.44 11.65
CA PHE A 303 8.70 -28.65 12.43
C PHE A 303 7.24 -28.81 12.84
N ALA A 304 6.60 -27.76 13.37
CA ALA A 304 5.21 -27.83 13.84
C ALA A 304 4.19 -27.79 12.70
N ALA A 305 4.52 -27.18 11.55
CA ALA A 305 3.63 -27.13 10.39
C ALA A 305 4.37 -27.14 9.04
N PRO A 306 5.05 -28.21 8.63
CA PRO A 306 5.76 -28.26 7.34
C PRO A 306 4.85 -28.10 6.10
N HIS A 307 3.54 -28.41 6.20
CA HIS A 307 2.64 -28.34 5.06
C HIS A 307 1.90 -27.00 4.97
N ARG A 308 2.04 -26.29 3.85
CA ARG A 308 1.31 -25.04 3.56
C ARG A 308 0.20 -25.31 2.54
N PHE A 309 -1.03 -24.93 2.88
CA PHE A 309 -2.17 -24.85 1.96
C PHE A 309 -2.53 -23.38 1.77
N ILE A 310 -2.43 -22.88 0.54
CA ILE A 310 -2.73 -21.48 0.21
C ILE A 310 -4.09 -21.44 -0.49
N PHE A 311 -4.97 -20.61 0.03
CA PHE A 311 -6.32 -20.37 -0.48
C PHE A 311 -6.36 -18.99 -1.13
N ASP A 312 -6.50 -18.99 -2.45
CA ASP A 312 -6.78 -17.77 -3.21
C ASP A 312 -8.23 -17.32 -2.96
N ASP A 313 -8.50 -16.03 -3.16
CA ASP A 313 -9.87 -15.51 -3.14
C ASP A 313 -10.64 -15.99 -4.38
N TYR A 314 -11.92 -16.32 -4.21
CA TYR A 314 -12.76 -16.76 -5.33
C TYR A 314 -12.99 -15.63 -6.33
N GLY A 315 -12.82 -15.94 -7.61
CA GLY A 315 -13.15 -15.06 -8.73
C GLY A 315 -14.66 -14.92 -8.96
N PRO A 316 -15.09 -13.98 -9.81
CA PRO A 316 -16.51 -13.81 -10.15
C PRO A 316 -17.17 -15.08 -10.69
N ASP A 317 -16.48 -15.85 -11.52
CA ASP A 317 -17.03 -17.05 -12.16
C ASP A 317 -17.14 -18.23 -11.17
N GLU A 318 -16.20 -18.34 -10.24
CA GLU A 318 -16.26 -19.32 -9.15
C GLU A 318 -17.37 -18.97 -8.15
N LEU A 319 -17.52 -17.69 -7.78
CA LEU A 319 -18.63 -17.23 -6.95
C LEU A 319 -19.98 -17.39 -7.65
N ARG A 320 -20.05 -17.35 -8.99
CA ARG A 320 -21.27 -17.65 -9.75
C ARG A 320 -21.66 -19.12 -9.62
N LEU A 321 -20.70 -20.03 -9.78
CA LEU A 321 -20.93 -21.48 -9.60
C LEU A 321 -21.35 -21.80 -8.15
N ILE A 322 -20.73 -21.16 -7.17
CA ILE A 322 -21.09 -21.31 -5.75
C ILE A 322 -22.50 -20.73 -5.48
N LEU A 323 -22.87 -19.60 -6.09
CA LEU A 323 -24.19 -18.99 -5.98
C LEU A 323 -25.29 -19.91 -6.52
N GLU A 324 -25.07 -20.42 -7.74
CA GLU A 324 -25.97 -21.36 -8.41
C GLU A 324 -26.20 -22.60 -7.53
N ARG A 325 -25.12 -23.21 -7.03
CA ARG A 325 -25.17 -24.37 -6.14
C ARG A 325 -25.92 -24.08 -4.83
N ILE A 326 -25.66 -22.94 -4.18
CA ILE A 326 -26.38 -22.54 -2.95
C ILE A 326 -27.90 -22.40 -3.21
N LEU A 327 -28.32 -21.85 -4.36
CA LEU A 327 -29.75 -21.75 -4.68
C LEU A 327 -30.37 -23.11 -5.00
N GLN A 328 -29.67 -23.96 -5.75
CA GLN A 328 -30.13 -25.32 -6.07
C GLN A 328 -30.28 -26.17 -4.80
N GLU A 329 -29.27 -26.18 -3.92
CA GLU A 329 -29.29 -26.95 -2.67
C GLU A 329 -30.36 -26.41 -1.69
N LYS A 330 -30.38 -25.10 -1.42
CA LYS A 330 -31.30 -24.48 -0.44
C LYS A 330 -32.77 -24.61 -0.82
N TYR A 331 -33.09 -24.63 -2.11
CA TYR A 331 -34.47 -24.66 -2.61
C TYR A 331 -34.79 -25.98 -3.36
N HIS A 332 -33.98 -27.03 -3.19
CA HIS A 332 -34.14 -28.35 -3.82
C HIS A 332 -34.42 -28.27 -5.34
N GLY A 333 -33.67 -27.44 -6.04
CA GLY A 333 -33.78 -27.22 -7.50
C GLY A 333 -35.04 -26.45 -7.96
N LYS A 334 -35.92 -26.03 -7.05
CA LYS A 334 -37.19 -25.35 -7.42
C LYS A 334 -37.01 -23.88 -7.80
N MET A 335 -35.98 -23.22 -7.27
CA MET A 335 -35.77 -21.78 -7.45
C MET A 335 -35.38 -21.44 -8.90
N LYS A 336 -36.23 -20.65 -9.56
CA LYS A 336 -36.03 -20.07 -10.88
C LYS A 336 -35.54 -18.64 -10.76
N VAL A 337 -34.76 -18.19 -11.75
CA VAL A 337 -34.19 -16.85 -11.79
C VAL A 337 -34.47 -16.24 -13.15
N GLU A 338 -34.91 -14.98 -13.18
CA GLU A 338 -35.05 -14.20 -14.42
C GLU A 338 -33.72 -14.22 -15.20
N GLY A 339 -33.78 -14.48 -16.51
CA GLY A 339 -32.58 -14.60 -17.35
C GLY A 339 -31.72 -15.87 -17.13
N GLY A 340 -32.09 -16.78 -16.22
CA GLY A 340 -31.41 -18.06 -16.01
C GLY A 340 -30.45 -18.09 -14.80
N LEU A 341 -30.10 -19.31 -14.34
CA LEU A 341 -29.15 -19.53 -13.23
C LEU A 341 -27.69 -19.24 -13.64
N ASP A 342 -27.37 -19.42 -14.92
CA ASP A 342 -26.17 -19.00 -15.63
C ASP A 342 -26.28 -17.57 -16.21
N GLY A 343 -27.43 -16.92 -16.00
CA GLY A 343 -27.84 -15.67 -16.64
C GLY A 343 -27.08 -14.41 -16.23
N PRO A 344 -27.31 -13.28 -16.94
CA PRO A 344 -26.58 -12.03 -16.73
C PRO A 344 -26.72 -11.47 -15.31
N TYR A 345 -27.88 -11.64 -14.66
CA TYR A 345 -28.09 -11.14 -13.31
C TYR A 345 -27.35 -11.98 -12.25
N MET A 346 -27.23 -13.30 -12.44
CA MET A 346 -26.45 -14.18 -11.57
C MET A 346 -24.94 -13.88 -11.67
N ASN A 347 -24.43 -13.69 -12.90
CA ASN A 347 -23.08 -13.18 -13.15
C ASN A 347 -22.80 -11.85 -12.41
N MET A 348 -23.77 -10.94 -12.43
CA MET A 348 -23.69 -9.63 -11.79
C MET A 348 -23.71 -9.70 -10.25
N VAL A 349 -24.53 -10.57 -9.64
CA VAL A 349 -24.49 -10.83 -8.19
C VAL A 349 -23.13 -11.39 -7.77
N ALA A 350 -22.58 -12.34 -8.54
CA ALA A 350 -21.25 -12.88 -8.28
C ALA A 350 -20.15 -11.82 -8.42
N ARG A 351 -20.21 -10.97 -9.45
CA ARG A 351 -19.30 -9.80 -9.61
C ARG A 351 -19.43 -8.77 -8.48
N ARG A 352 -20.63 -8.58 -7.91
CA ARG A 352 -20.84 -7.73 -6.72
C ARG A 352 -20.17 -8.32 -5.49
N ALA A 353 -20.37 -9.62 -5.25
CA ALA A 353 -19.70 -10.33 -4.17
C ALA A 353 -18.17 -10.29 -4.32
N ALA A 354 -17.65 -10.42 -5.54
CA ALA A 354 -16.21 -10.43 -5.86
C ALA A 354 -15.49 -9.07 -5.73
N ARG A 355 -16.16 -7.95 -5.42
CA ARG A 355 -15.56 -6.60 -5.47
C ARG A 355 -14.36 -6.37 -4.53
N GLY A 356 -14.22 -7.18 -3.49
CA GLY A 356 -13.08 -7.15 -2.57
C GLY A 356 -12.02 -8.23 -2.84
N SER A 357 -12.18 -9.07 -3.87
CA SER A 357 -11.23 -10.15 -4.18
C SER A 357 -9.83 -9.61 -4.41
N GLY A 358 -8.82 -10.26 -3.80
CA GLY A 358 -7.43 -9.79 -3.76
C GLY A 358 -7.13 -8.75 -2.66
N GLN A 359 -8.13 -8.32 -1.89
CA GLN A 359 -7.92 -7.46 -0.72
C GLN A 359 -7.87 -8.26 0.58
N GLU A 360 -7.08 -7.79 1.53
CA GLU A 360 -6.90 -8.42 2.84
C GLU A 360 -8.18 -8.32 3.68
N GLY A 361 -8.64 -9.45 4.23
CA GLY A 361 -9.89 -9.54 4.97
C GLY A 361 -11.15 -9.66 4.08
N PHE A 362 -11.00 -9.91 2.77
CA PHE A 362 -12.14 -10.18 1.90
C PHE A 362 -12.94 -11.40 2.37
N LEU A 363 -14.26 -11.31 2.27
CA LEU A 363 -15.16 -12.28 2.91
C LEU A 363 -15.61 -13.43 1.99
N ASN A 364 -15.22 -13.45 0.71
CA ASN A 364 -15.47 -14.57 -0.21
C ASN A 364 -16.92 -15.08 -0.19
N VAL A 365 -17.16 -16.37 0.12
CA VAL A 365 -18.50 -16.95 0.18
C VAL A 365 -19.37 -16.32 1.27
N ILE A 366 -18.79 -15.72 2.32
CA ILE A 366 -19.54 -14.95 3.33
C ILE A 366 -20.05 -13.63 2.73
N ALA A 367 -19.29 -12.97 1.83
CA ALA A 367 -19.80 -11.83 1.07
C ALA A 367 -20.97 -12.25 0.16
N LEU A 368 -20.84 -13.38 -0.54
CA LEU A 368 -21.88 -13.91 -1.40
C LEU A 368 -23.16 -14.26 -0.61
N ARG A 369 -23.04 -14.93 0.55
CA ARG A 369 -24.19 -15.23 1.44
C ARG A 369 -24.89 -13.96 1.95
N ARG A 370 -24.15 -12.87 2.20
CA ARG A 370 -24.74 -11.56 2.54
C ARG A 370 -25.54 -10.96 1.37
N GLU A 371 -25.06 -11.08 0.13
CA GLU A 371 -25.84 -10.64 -1.04
C GLU A 371 -27.09 -11.51 -1.23
N ILE A 372 -27.00 -12.84 -1.11
CA ILE A 372 -28.17 -13.75 -1.16
C ILE A 372 -29.21 -13.35 -0.10
N SER A 373 -28.79 -13.03 1.12
CA SER A 373 -29.70 -12.58 2.18
C SER A 373 -30.47 -11.31 1.78
N LYS A 374 -29.80 -10.31 1.18
CA LYS A 374 -30.45 -9.09 0.68
C LYS A 374 -31.47 -9.39 -0.44
N ILE A 375 -31.12 -10.31 -1.33
CA ILE A 375 -31.97 -10.73 -2.45
C ILE A 375 -33.26 -11.37 -1.93
N VAL A 376 -33.14 -12.30 -0.98
CA VAL A 376 -34.30 -12.95 -0.34
C VAL A 376 -35.17 -11.94 0.43
N SER A 377 -34.57 -10.97 1.14
CA SER A 377 -35.33 -9.91 1.82
C SER A 377 -36.10 -9.01 0.84
N ARG A 378 -35.54 -8.69 -0.34
CA ARG A 378 -36.25 -7.95 -1.39
C ARG A 378 -37.38 -8.77 -1.99
N GLN A 379 -37.13 -10.04 -2.28
CA GLN A 379 -38.16 -10.96 -2.79
C GLN A 379 -39.35 -11.04 -1.84
N ALA A 380 -39.11 -11.20 -0.54
CA ALA A 380 -40.18 -11.23 0.48
C ALA A 380 -41.00 -9.93 0.50
N LEU A 381 -40.34 -8.76 0.46
CA LEU A 381 -41.02 -7.45 0.40
C LEU A 381 -41.83 -7.27 -0.89
N ARG A 382 -41.31 -7.75 -2.03
CA ARG A 382 -42.00 -7.71 -3.32
C ARG A 382 -43.24 -8.61 -3.32
N ILE A 383 -43.11 -9.86 -2.87
CA ILE A 383 -44.23 -10.81 -2.76
C ILE A 383 -45.36 -10.23 -1.90
N ALA A 384 -45.03 -9.69 -0.71
CA ALA A 384 -46.02 -9.08 0.17
C ALA A 384 -46.75 -7.90 -0.50
N ARG A 385 -46.00 -7.00 -1.17
CA ARG A 385 -46.56 -5.84 -1.86
C ARG A 385 -47.45 -6.22 -3.05
N GLU A 386 -47.04 -7.19 -3.84
CA GLU A 386 -47.86 -7.69 -4.97
C GLU A 386 -49.13 -8.38 -4.48
N GLN A 387 -49.06 -9.13 -3.36
CA GLN A 387 -50.23 -9.74 -2.72
C GLN A 387 -51.24 -8.69 -2.21
N GLU A 388 -50.77 -7.61 -1.57
CA GLU A 388 -51.61 -6.49 -1.12
C GLU A 388 -52.30 -5.75 -2.30
N GLN A 389 -51.61 -5.62 -3.43
CA GLN A 389 -52.11 -4.84 -4.58
C GLN A 389 -52.99 -5.65 -5.54
N ASN A 390 -52.64 -6.91 -5.80
CA ASN A 390 -53.25 -7.74 -6.84
C ASN A 390 -54.12 -8.88 -6.30
N GLY A 391 -54.11 -9.14 -4.98
CA GLY A 391 -54.93 -10.17 -4.32
C GLY A 391 -54.45 -11.61 -4.51
N THR A 392 -53.57 -11.89 -5.46
CA THR A 392 -52.89 -13.18 -5.65
C THR A 392 -51.40 -13.06 -5.35
N PRO A 393 -50.80 -13.95 -4.54
CA PRO A 393 -49.36 -13.94 -4.29
C PRO A 393 -48.59 -14.45 -5.52
N PRO A 394 -47.50 -13.77 -5.94
CA PRO A 394 -46.62 -14.26 -7.00
C PRO A 394 -45.80 -15.50 -6.57
N ASP A 395 -45.19 -16.20 -7.54
CA ASP A 395 -44.41 -17.42 -7.29
C ASP A 395 -43.21 -17.16 -6.34
N PRO A 396 -43.20 -17.76 -5.12
CA PRO A 396 -42.09 -17.58 -4.17
C PRO A 396 -40.81 -18.29 -4.60
N PHE A 397 -40.86 -19.18 -5.59
CA PHE A 397 -39.70 -19.81 -6.22
C PHE A 397 -39.24 -19.08 -7.49
N TYR A 398 -39.61 -17.81 -7.67
CA TYR A 398 -39.10 -16.96 -8.76
C TYR A 398 -38.41 -15.70 -8.26
N LEU A 399 -37.13 -15.55 -8.62
CA LEU A 399 -36.32 -14.36 -8.41
C LEU A 399 -36.31 -13.48 -9.66
N THR A 400 -36.78 -12.24 -9.52
CA THR A 400 -36.77 -11.21 -10.56
C THR A 400 -35.45 -10.45 -10.59
N LYS A 401 -35.21 -9.70 -11.68
CA LYS A 401 -34.16 -8.69 -11.78
C LYS A 401 -34.14 -7.72 -10.59
N GLU A 402 -35.29 -7.25 -10.11
CA GLU A 402 -35.35 -6.30 -8.99
C GLU A 402 -34.94 -6.94 -7.66
N ASP A 403 -35.25 -8.23 -7.45
CA ASP A 403 -34.80 -8.97 -6.27
C ASP A 403 -33.26 -9.07 -6.27
N LEU A 404 -32.69 -9.52 -7.39
CA LEU A 404 -31.25 -9.72 -7.60
C LEU A 404 -30.47 -8.40 -7.53
N PHE A 405 -30.97 -7.37 -8.21
CA PHE A 405 -30.23 -6.13 -8.47
C PHE A 405 -30.55 -5.00 -7.49
N GLY A 406 -31.76 -4.98 -6.95
CA GLY A 406 -32.35 -3.84 -6.27
C GLY A 406 -33.10 -2.91 -7.24
N PRO A 407 -33.94 -1.99 -6.71
CA PRO A 407 -34.67 -1.01 -7.51
C PRO A 407 -33.74 -0.02 -8.21
N ASP A 408 -34.23 0.66 -9.25
CA ASP A 408 -33.47 1.71 -9.94
C ASP A 408 -33.16 2.87 -8.95
N PRO A 409 -31.88 3.26 -8.79
CA PRO A 409 -31.47 4.35 -7.91
C PRO A 409 -32.14 5.71 -8.20
N SER A 410 -32.59 5.97 -9.43
CA SER A 410 -33.32 7.21 -9.74
C SER A 410 -34.71 7.21 -9.10
N ALA A 411 -35.48 6.15 -9.32
CA ALA A 411 -36.78 5.92 -8.70
C ALA A 411 -36.68 5.82 -7.16
N ALA A 412 -35.56 5.32 -6.65
CA ALA A 412 -35.32 5.16 -5.22
C ALA A 412 -35.14 6.50 -4.46
N VAL A 413 -34.73 7.59 -5.11
CA VAL A 413 -34.39 8.86 -4.41
C VAL A 413 -35.33 10.03 -4.74
N GLU A 414 -35.86 10.14 -5.96
CA GLU A 414 -36.60 11.35 -6.36
C GLU A 414 -37.85 11.64 -5.49
N HIS A 415 -38.41 10.61 -4.85
CA HIS A 415 -39.55 10.70 -3.95
C HIS A 415 -39.21 10.58 -2.45
N ARG A 416 -37.93 10.50 -2.06
CA ARG A 416 -37.51 10.34 -0.64
C ARG A 416 -37.49 11.66 0.11
N GLU A 417 -37.90 11.62 1.39
CA GLU A 417 -37.99 12.79 2.27
C GLU A 417 -36.67 13.56 2.33
N ALA A 418 -35.53 12.86 2.44
CA ALA A 418 -34.21 13.49 2.59
C ALA A 418 -33.81 14.33 1.36
N TRP A 419 -34.06 13.82 0.16
CA TRP A 419 -33.81 14.54 -1.09
C TRP A 419 -34.78 15.71 -1.28
N LEU A 420 -36.08 15.49 -1.07
CA LEU A 420 -37.10 16.54 -1.15
C LEU A 420 -36.83 17.67 -0.16
N LYS A 421 -36.39 17.35 1.06
CA LYS A 421 -36.04 18.31 2.10
C LYS A 421 -34.80 19.13 1.72
N LEU A 422 -33.74 18.50 1.22
CA LEU A 422 -32.57 19.20 0.69
C LEU A 422 -32.93 20.12 -0.50
N HIS A 423 -33.82 19.66 -1.39
CA HIS A 423 -34.25 20.42 -2.55
C HIS A 423 -35.06 21.67 -2.16
N ARG A 424 -35.93 21.56 -1.15
CA ARG A 424 -36.76 22.65 -0.61
C ARG A 424 -35.98 23.72 0.18
N MET A 425 -34.78 23.44 0.67
CA MET A 425 -33.96 24.45 1.36
C MET A 425 -33.65 25.63 0.42
N VAL A 426 -33.79 26.87 0.90
CA VAL A 426 -33.53 28.06 0.08
C VAL A 426 -32.03 28.15 -0.28
N GLY A 427 -31.73 28.48 -1.54
CA GLY A 427 -30.35 28.54 -2.05
C GLY A 427 -29.71 27.16 -2.25
N LEU A 428 -28.44 27.03 -1.83
CA LEU A 428 -27.62 25.80 -1.87
C LEU A 428 -27.46 25.17 -3.27
N SER A 429 -27.48 25.96 -4.34
CA SER A 429 -27.47 25.46 -5.73
C SER A 429 -26.30 24.53 -6.05
N SER A 430 -25.09 24.85 -5.59
CA SER A 430 -23.88 24.03 -5.78
C SER A 430 -23.96 22.67 -5.07
N VAL A 431 -24.47 22.64 -3.83
CA VAL A 431 -24.70 21.41 -3.06
C VAL A 431 -25.74 20.54 -3.76
N LYS A 432 -26.87 21.14 -4.17
CA LYS A 432 -27.94 20.44 -4.88
C LYS A 432 -27.41 19.82 -6.18
N GLU A 433 -26.60 20.55 -6.96
CA GLU A 433 -26.03 20.00 -8.19
C GLU A 433 -24.98 18.93 -7.94
N SER A 434 -24.13 19.06 -6.91
CA SER A 434 -23.19 18.00 -6.51
C SER A 434 -23.92 16.69 -6.15
N VAL A 435 -25.07 16.78 -5.47
CA VAL A 435 -25.90 15.60 -5.19
C VAL A 435 -26.59 15.08 -6.45
N ARG A 436 -27.09 15.93 -7.38
CA ARG A 436 -27.60 15.47 -8.68
C ARG A 436 -26.53 14.75 -9.51
N GLN A 437 -25.29 15.24 -9.51
CA GLN A 437 -24.17 14.59 -10.20
C GLN A 437 -23.87 13.22 -9.60
N LEU A 438 -23.93 13.07 -8.27
CA LEU A 438 -23.84 11.77 -7.62
C LEU A 438 -24.98 10.84 -8.07
N LEU A 439 -26.24 11.30 -8.10
CA LEU A 439 -27.38 10.50 -8.56
C LEU A 439 -27.20 10.03 -10.01
N LYS A 440 -26.80 10.93 -10.92
CA LYS A 440 -26.45 10.60 -12.31
C LYS A 440 -25.34 9.55 -12.40
N LEU A 441 -24.31 9.62 -11.56
CA LEU A 441 -23.22 8.63 -11.52
C LEU A 441 -23.68 7.27 -10.98
N VAL A 442 -24.54 7.24 -9.97
CA VAL A 442 -25.08 5.98 -9.43
C VAL A 442 -26.01 5.31 -10.45
N GLN A 443 -26.87 6.09 -11.13
CA GLN A 443 -27.72 5.60 -12.22
C GLN A 443 -26.88 5.10 -13.42
N LEU A 444 -25.81 5.82 -13.78
CA LEU A 444 -24.86 5.36 -14.81
C LEU A 444 -24.20 4.03 -14.39
N ASN A 445 -23.77 3.89 -13.14
CA ASN A 445 -23.20 2.65 -12.63
C ASN A 445 -24.22 1.50 -12.63
N TYR A 446 -25.48 1.75 -12.26
CA TYR A 446 -26.57 0.79 -12.38
C TYR A 446 -26.74 0.30 -13.84
N GLN A 447 -26.78 1.21 -14.81
CA GLN A 447 -26.83 0.84 -16.24
C GLN A 447 -25.57 0.13 -16.76
N ARG A 448 -24.40 0.38 -16.16
CA ARG A 448 -23.13 -0.30 -16.50
C ARG A 448 -23.12 -1.73 -15.94
N GLU A 449 -23.54 -1.92 -14.69
CA GLU A 449 -23.66 -3.25 -14.08
C GLU A 449 -24.63 -4.15 -14.85
N LEU A 450 -25.78 -3.61 -15.32
CA LEU A 450 -26.71 -4.36 -16.18
C LEU A 450 -26.09 -4.81 -17.52
N ARG A 451 -25.12 -4.06 -18.03
CA ARG A 451 -24.37 -4.39 -19.25
C ARG A 451 -23.13 -5.26 -18.98
N GLY A 452 -22.88 -5.64 -17.72
CA GLY A 452 -21.65 -6.32 -17.33
C GLY A 452 -20.39 -5.44 -17.46
N GLU A 453 -20.53 -4.13 -17.57
CA GLU A 453 -19.42 -3.18 -17.62
C GLU A 453 -18.87 -2.86 -16.22
N PRO A 454 -17.57 -2.56 -16.07
CA PRO A 454 -17.00 -2.14 -14.78
C PRO A 454 -17.61 -0.81 -14.32
N ILE A 455 -17.97 -0.72 -13.04
CA ILE A 455 -18.46 0.52 -12.43
C ILE A 455 -17.36 1.59 -12.38
N ARG A 456 -17.77 2.85 -12.48
CA ARG A 456 -16.91 3.99 -12.14
C ARG A 456 -16.90 4.15 -10.63
N GLN A 457 -15.71 4.10 -10.02
CA GLN A 457 -15.58 4.38 -8.60
C GLN A 457 -15.95 5.85 -8.33
N VAL A 458 -16.67 6.10 -7.24
CA VAL A 458 -17.07 7.43 -6.81
C VAL A 458 -16.72 7.58 -5.34
N ALA A 459 -15.91 8.57 -4.99
CA ALA A 459 -15.68 8.91 -3.60
C ALA A 459 -17.00 9.38 -2.97
N LEU A 460 -17.41 8.76 -1.87
CA LEU A 460 -18.63 9.13 -1.12
C LEU A 460 -18.35 10.18 -0.03
N ASN A 461 -17.08 10.36 0.35
CA ASN A 461 -16.66 11.35 1.34
C ASN A 461 -16.95 12.77 0.84
N ARG A 462 -17.45 13.65 1.71
CA ARG A 462 -17.78 15.06 1.39
C ARG A 462 -17.29 15.98 2.50
N VAL A 463 -16.82 17.15 2.11
CA VAL A 463 -16.51 18.27 3.01
C VAL A 463 -17.59 19.33 2.82
N PHE A 464 -18.25 19.74 3.92
CA PHE A 464 -19.28 20.76 3.90
C PHE A 464 -18.69 22.09 4.38
N LEU A 465 -18.62 23.09 3.50
CA LEU A 465 -17.91 24.36 3.73
C LEU A 465 -18.89 25.55 3.78
N GLY A 466 -18.44 26.65 4.39
CA GLY A 466 -19.19 27.92 4.55
C GLY A 466 -19.25 28.39 6.00
N SER A 467 -19.68 29.63 6.22
CA SER A 467 -19.76 30.28 7.54
C SER A 467 -20.64 29.54 8.55
N PRO A 468 -20.49 29.77 9.88
CA PRO A 468 -21.48 29.32 10.87
C PRO A 468 -22.91 29.71 10.46
N GLY A 469 -23.90 28.87 10.81
CA GLY A 469 -25.31 29.09 10.45
C GLY A 469 -25.74 28.67 9.03
N THR A 470 -24.84 28.44 8.07
CA THR A 470 -25.21 28.10 6.66
C THR A 470 -25.81 26.70 6.44
N GLY A 471 -26.20 25.98 7.49
CA GLY A 471 -26.87 24.69 7.38
C GLY A 471 -25.97 23.47 7.12
N LYS A 472 -24.63 23.59 7.18
CA LYS A 472 -23.66 22.49 6.95
C LYS A 472 -24.06 21.16 7.61
N THR A 473 -24.35 21.19 8.91
CA THR A 473 -24.72 19.99 9.69
C THR A 473 -26.06 19.39 9.27
N THR A 474 -27.02 20.25 8.89
CA THR A 474 -28.32 19.82 8.35
C THR A 474 -28.12 19.11 7.00
N VAL A 475 -27.31 19.69 6.12
CA VAL A 475 -26.99 19.12 4.81
C VAL A 475 -26.24 17.79 4.96
N ALA A 476 -25.28 17.68 5.86
CA ALA A 476 -24.56 16.43 6.12
C ALA A 476 -25.49 15.29 6.55
N ARG A 477 -26.44 15.58 7.45
CA ARG A 477 -27.49 14.62 7.88
C ARG A 477 -28.42 14.21 6.75
N LEU A 478 -28.81 15.15 5.87
CA LEU A 478 -29.61 14.83 4.69
C LEU A 478 -28.81 14.00 3.67
N TYR A 479 -27.53 14.30 3.47
CA TYR A 479 -26.64 13.56 2.58
C TYR A 479 -26.43 12.12 3.04
N ALA A 480 -26.23 11.88 4.35
CA ALA A 480 -26.13 10.52 4.90
C ALA A 480 -27.39 9.70 4.66
N ARG A 481 -28.58 10.30 4.85
CA ARG A 481 -29.86 9.67 4.54
C ARG A 481 -30.00 9.36 3.04
N ILE A 482 -29.61 10.29 2.16
CA ILE A 482 -29.61 10.06 0.71
C ILE A 482 -28.68 8.91 0.31
N LEU A 483 -27.49 8.77 0.93
CA LEU A 483 -26.61 7.63 0.68
C LEU A 483 -27.20 6.30 1.18
N ALA A 484 -27.96 6.31 2.29
CA ALA A 484 -28.67 5.13 2.77
C ALA A 484 -29.89 4.78 1.90
N ASP A 485 -30.65 5.77 1.44
CA ASP A 485 -31.74 5.61 0.45
C ASP A 485 -31.23 4.99 -0.87
N LEU A 486 -30.01 5.34 -1.28
CA LEU A 486 -29.29 4.76 -2.42
C LEU A 486 -28.70 3.37 -2.15
N GLY A 487 -28.78 2.84 -0.93
CA GLY A 487 -28.14 1.58 -0.52
C GLY A 487 -26.60 1.63 -0.50
N LEU A 488 -26.01 2.82 -0.56
CA LEU A 488 -24.55 3.04 -0.48
C LEU A 488 -24.03 3.05 0.95
N LEU A 489 -24.92 3.24 1.93
CA LEU A 489 -24.66 3.04 3.36
C LEU A 489 -25.71 2.10 3.96
N SER A 490 -25.31 1.32 4.96
CA SER A 490 -26.22 0.50 5.76
C SER A 490 -27.15 1.32 6.68
N LYS A 491 -26.74 2.54 7.02
CA LYS A 491 -27.44 3.46 7.93
C LYS A 491 -27.29 4.91 7.46
N GLY A 492 -28.37 5.68 7.57
CA GLY A 492 -28.42 7.12 7.25
C GLY A 492 -28.01 8.03 8.41
N GLU A 493 -27.21 7.53 9.35
CA GLU A 493 -26.78 8.24 10.56
C GLU A 493 -25.54 9.11 10.28
N VAL A 494 -25.41 10.22 11.01
CA VAL A 494 -24.20 11.05 11.03
C VAL A 494 -23.64 11.06 12.45
N ILE A 495 -22.39 10.63 12.58
CA ILE A 495 -21.64 10.75 13.82
C ILE A 495 -20.90 12.09 13.78
N LEU A 496 -21.24 12.96 14.72
CA LEU A 496 -20.52 14.22 14.93
C LEU A 496 -19.30 13.94 15.81
N ARG A 497 -18.17 14.52 15.43
CA ARG A 497 -16.93 14.52 16.23
C ARG A 497 -16.25 15.88 16.11
N ASP A 498 -15.65 16.31 17.21
CA ASP A 498 -14.80 17.50 17.22
C ASP A 498 -13.31 17.07 17.15
N PRO A 499 -12.37 17.94 16.72
CA PRO A 499 -10.94 17.59 16.62
C PRO A 499 -10.35 17.02 17.91
N THR A 500 -10.88 17.43 19.07
CA THR A 500 -10.52 16.91 20.40
C THR A 500 -10.79 15.42 20.58
N ASP A 501 -11.78 14.85 19.88
CA ASP A 501 -12.09 13.42 19.94
C ASP A 501 -10.96 12.55 19.34
N PHE A 502 -10.20 13.10 18.39
CA PHE A 502 -9.12 12.39 17.68
C PHE A 502 -7.78 12.49 18.41
N ILE A 503 -7.63 13.46 19.32
CA ILE A 503 -6.36 13.74 20.01
C ILE A 503 -6.26 12.89 21.28
N GLY A 504 -5.24 12.02 21.33
CA GLY A 504 -4.82 11.33 22.54
C GLY A 504 -3.93 12.21 23.43
N ILE A 505 -3.91 11.91 24.73
CA ILE A 505 -3.04 12.58 25.71
C ILE A 505 -1.62 12.00 25.65
N TYR A 506 -1.48 10.76 25.17
CA TYR A 506 -0.22 10.02 25.08
C TYR A 506 0.12 9.62 23.64
N LEU A 507 1.41 9.40 23.36
CA LEU A 507 1.91 8.96 22.06
C LEU A 507 1.21 7.65 21.62
N GLY A 508 0.83 7.54 20.34
CA GLY A 508 0.07 6.40 19.80
C GLY A 508 -1.42 6.36 20.18
N GLN A 509 -1.87 7.10 21.21
CA GLN A 509 -3.29 7.11 21.61
C GLN A 509 -4.15 7.86 20.58
N SER A 510 -3.63 8.89 19.91
CA SER A 510 -4.34 9.57 18.80
C SER A 510 -4.58 8.63 17.62
N GLU A 511 -3.62 7.74 17.32
CA GLU A 511 -3.74 6.74 16.26
C GLU A 511 -4.79 5.68 16.63
N ALA A 512 -4.78 5.21 17.89
CA ALA A 512 -5.79 4.29 18.40
C ALA A 512 -7.20 4.90 18.37
N LYS A 513 -7.38 6.12 18.92
CA LYS A 513 -8.65 6.88 18.87
C LYS A 513 -9.14 7.07 17.44
N THR A 514 -8.28 7.53 16.54
CA THR A 514 -8.61 7.72 15.12
C THR A 514 -9.02 6.40 14.47
N ARG A 515 -8.27 5.31 14.72
CA ARG A 515 -8.60 3.97 14.22
C ARG A 515 -9.94 3.45 14.74
N ASP A 516 -10.29 3.69 16.01
CA ASP A 516 -11.55 3.22 16.60
C ASP A 516 -12.76 4.08 16.18
N ILE A 517 -12.55 5.40 15.99
CA ILE A 517 -13.52 6.29 15.36
C ILE A 517 -13.79 5.85 13.91
N LEU A 518 -12.74 5.54 13.12
CA LEU A 518 -12.89 5.03 11.75
C LEU A 518 -13.48 3.61 11.71
N ARG A 519 -13.13 2.72 12.65
CA ARG A 519 -13.68 1.37 12.78
C ARG A 519 -15.19 1.41 13.10
N SER A 520 -15.62 2.33 13.96
CA SER A 520 -17.05 2.55 14.21
C SER A 520 -17.77 3.22 13.03
N ALA A 521 -17.06 3.96 12.15
CA ALA A 521 -17.62 4.46 10.88
C ALA A 521 -18.14 3.34 9.99
N LEU A 522 -17.31 2.32 9.78
CA LEU A 522 -17.58 1.14 8.95
C LEU A 522 -18.82 0.35 9.41
N GLN A 523 -19.28 0.58 10.64
CA GLN A 523 -20.46 -0.06 11.22
C GLN A 523 -21.69 0.85 11.31
N ARG A 524 -21.55 2.18 11.27
CA ARG A 524 -22.62 3.10 11.73
C ARG A 524 -22.96 4.32 10.88
N GLY A 525 -22.10 4.86 10.00
CA GLY A 525 -22.50 5.96 9.10
C GLY A 525 -21.44 7.00 8.74
N ILE A 526 -21.88 8.19 8.29
CA ILE A 526 -21.00 9.29 7.86
C ILE A 526 -20.44 10.04 9.07
N TYR A 527 -19.17 10.44 9.00
CA TYR A 527 -18.60 11.42 9.93
C TYR A 527 -18.73 12.85 9.41
N GLN A 528 -19.07 13.76 10.32
CA GLN A 528 -18.87 15.19 10.11
C GLN A 528 -18.01 15.74 11.25
N LEU A 529 -16.89 16.36 10.88
CA LEU A 529 -16.10 17.18 11.77
C LEU A 529 -16.82 18.51 12.02
N THR A 530 -17.10 18.83 13.28
CA THR A 530 -17.51 20.16 13.70
C THR A 530 -16.30 20.95 14.20
N ASN A 531 -16.33 22.26 14.01
CA ASN A 531 -15.40 23.18 14.66
C ASN A 531 -16.23 24.43 14.98
N GLN A 532 -16.57 24.62 16.26
CA GLN A 532 -17.41 25.73 16.71
C GLN A 532 -16.62 27.00 17.06
N SER A 533 -15.28 26.95 17.08
CA SER A 533 -14.46 27.95 17.78
C SER A 533 -13.25 28.45 16.98
N LEU A 534 -13.44 28.81 15.70
CA LEU A 534 -12.50 29.66 14.97
C LEU A 534 -13.22 30.73 14.14
N SER A 535 -13.22 31.96 14.64
CA SER A 535 -13.58 33.17 13.90
C SER A 535 -12.38 33.65 13.09
N TYR A 536 -12.31 33.29 11.81
CA TYR A 536 -11.41 33.93 10.84
C TYR A 536 -12.21 34.68 9.77
N PRO A 537 -11.73 35.85 9.30
CA PRO A 537 -12.40 36.62 8.28
C PRO A 537 -12.41 35.88 6.94
N SER A 538 -13.41 36.21 6.12
CA SER A 538 -13.75 35.54 4.87
C SER A 538 -12.60 35.46 3.86
N GLN A 539 -12.04 34.26 3.70
CA GLN A 539 -11.57 33.77 2.41
C GLN A 539 -12.22 32.40 2.12
N PRO A 540 -12.57 32.09 0.86
CA PRO A 540 -13.23 30.84 0.52
C PRO A 540 -12.23 29.68 0.61
N LEU A 541 -12.42 28.79 1.59
CA LEU A 541 -11.81 27.47 1.56
C LEU A 541 -12.32 26.75 0.29
N ALA A 542 -11.43 26.58 -0.67
CA ALA A 542 -11.64 25.68 -1.80
C ALA A 542 -11.79 24.23 -1.29
N LEU A 543 -12.10 23.29 -2.21
CA LEU A 543 -11.69 21.91 -1.96
C LEU A 543 -10.21 21.94 -1.60
N ILE A 544 -9.83 21.40 -0.43
CA ILE A 544 -8.43 21.11 -0.17
C ILE A 544 -8.06 19.96 -1.11
N HIS A 545 -7.54 20.31 -2.28
CA HIS A 545 -6.71 19.43 -3.08
C HIS A 545 -5.46 19.21 -2.22
N ILE A 546 -5.49 18.18 -1.39
CA ILE A 546 -4.37 17.84 -0.53
C ILE A 546 -3.27 17.36 -1.48
N GLY A 547 -2.25 18.20 -1.65
CA GLY A 547 -1.40 18.22 -2.85
C GLY A 547 -0.89 16.84 -3.28
N SER A 548 -0.88 16.59 -4.59
CA SER A 548 -0.32 15.36 -5.15
C SER A 548 1.16 15.51 -5.46
N ILE A 549 1.99 14.58 -4.96
CA ILE A 549 3.42 14.52 -5.25
C ILE A 549 3.74 13.23 -6.02
N TYR A 550 4.29 13.39 -7.23
CA TYR A 550 4.86 12.30 -8.01
C TYR A 550 6.38 12.23 -7.79
N CYS A 551 6.85 11.16 -7.16
CA CYS A 551 8.24 10.93 -6.84
C CYS A 551 8.86 9.86 -7.75
N THR A 552 10.03 10.17 -8.29
CA THR A 552 10.89 9.20 -8.99
C THR A 552 12.22 9.06 -8.24
N GLY A 553 12.94 7.95 -8.44
CA GLY A 553 14.19 7.71 -7.70
C GLY A 553 14.00 7.35 -6.21
N VAL A 554 12.77 7.06 -5.77
CA VAL A 554 12.40 6.74 -4.37
C VAL A 554 13.10 5.51 -3.75
N THR A 555 13.73 4.68 -4.59
CA THR A 555 14.55 3.53 -4.16
C THR A 555 16.04 3.87 -4.06
N GLY A 556 16.44 5.04 -4.54
CA GLY A 556 17.76 5.62 -4.37
C GLY A 556 17.91 6.37 -3.05
N TYR A 557 19.14 6.76 -2.74
CA TYR A 557 19.52 7.37 -1.46
C TYR A 557 18.84 8.73 -1.20
N ILE A 558 18.91 9.66 -2.16
CA ILE A 558 18.32 11.00 -2.04
C ILE A 558 16.80 10.93 -2.10
N GLY A 559 16.25 10.44 -3.23
CA GLY A 559 14.79 10.38 -3.44
C GLY A 559 14.05 9.52 -2.41
N GLY A 560 14.71 8.51 -1.84
CA GLY A 560 14.15 7.70 -0.76
C GLY A 560 14.11 8.41 0.59
N ASP A 561 15.14 9.18 0.95
CA ASP A 561 15.14 9.98 2.18
C ASP A 561 14.24 11.22 2.07
N ALA A 562 14.16 11.83 0.88
CA ALA A 562 13.24 12.93 0.59
C ALA A 562 11.77 12.47 0.65
N LEU A 563 11.44 11.29 0.09
CA LEU A 563 10.12 10.67 0.27
C LEU A 563 9.84 10.39 1.75
N TYR A 564 10.81 9.89 2.51
CA TYR A 564 10.65 9.67 3.96
C TYR A 564 10.32 10.99 4.69
N ALA A 565 11.09 12.06 4.45
CA ALA A 565 10.88 13.35 5.11
C ALA A 565 9.51 13.94 4.77
N LEU A 566 9.15 13.96 3.49
CA LEU A 566 7.86 14.42 3.01
C LEU A 566 6.71 13.59 3.59
N ALA A 567 6.67 12.28 3.37
CA ALA A 567 5.55 11.44 3.79
C ALA A 567 5.42 11.30 5.32
N THR A 568 6.48 11.55 6.09
CA THR A 568 6.42 11.60 7.56
C THR A 568 5.87 12.94 8.06
N LYS A 569 6.28 14.06 7.46
CA LYS A 569 5.84 15.40 7.87
C LYS A 569 4.45 15.76 7.34
N HIS A 570 4.13 15.29 6.15
CA HIS A 570 2.91 15.56 5.40
C HIS A 570 2.17 14.27 4.98
N PRO A 571 1.75 13.41 5.93
CA PRO A 571 1.02 12.18 5.63
C PRO A 571 -0.35 12.42 4.97
N GLU A 572 -0.85 13.66 4.97
CA GLU A 572 -2.08 14.08 4.31
C GLU A 572 -1.97 14.14 2.77
N LEU A 573 -0.77 14.35 2.22
CA LEU A 573 -0.52 14.50 0.78
C LEU A 573 -0.65 13.16 0.03
N SER A 574 -1.05 13.24 -1.25
CA SER A 574 -1.18 12.06 -2.10
C SER A 574 0.14 11.76 -2.81
N TYR A 575 0.80 10.66 -2.43
CA TYR A 575 2.10 10.27 -3.00
C TYR A 575 1.95 9.21 -4.08
N THR A 576 2.54 9.46 -5.24
CA THR A 576 2.77 8.45 -6.28
C THR A 576 4.27 8.21 -6.42
N ALA A 577 4.71 6.95 -6.53
CA ALA A 577 6.12 6.59 -6.56
C ALA A 577 6.46 5.66 -7.73
N LEU A 578 7.36 6.06 -8.62
CA LEU A 578 7.85 5.22 -9.71
C LEU A 578 8.91 4.22 -9.21
N VAL A 579 8.68 2.92 -9.43
CA VAL A 579 9.57 1.84 -9.00
C VAL A 579 9.79 0.81 -10.11
N ARG A 580 11.06 0.48 -10.38
CA ARG A 580 11.47 -0.38 -11.52
C ARG A 580 11.19 -1.87 -11.39
N SER A 581 11.02 -2.40 -10.18
CA SER A 581 10.79 -3.84 -9.96
C SER A 581 9.78 -4.11 -8.86
N THR A 582 9.03 -5.20 -8.98
CA THR A 582 7.99 -5.62 -8.04
C THR A 582 8.54 -5.80 -6.62
N GLU A 583 9.71 -6.44 -6.48
CA GLU A 583 10.43 -6.61 -5.21
C GLU A 583 10.69 -5.27 -4.48
N LYS A 584 11.19 -4.27 -5.21
CA LYS A 584 11.42 -2.93 -4.62
C LYS A 584 10.11 -2.19 -4.37
N ALA A 585 9.07 -2.46 -5.16
CA ALA A 585 7.75 -1.90 -4.94
C ALA A 585 7.10 -2.47 -3.67
N GLU A 586 7.34 -3.74 -3.35
CA GLU A 586 6.95 -4.36 -2.07
C GLU A 586 7.68 -3.70 -0.90
N GLN A 587 8.99 -3.48 -0.99
CA GLN A 587 9.75 -2.75 0.04
C GLN A 587 9.22 -1.32 0.27
N VAL A 588 8.84 -0.61 -0.80
CA VAL A 588 8.20 0.72 -0.70
C VAL A 588 6.81 0.62 -0.06
N ARG A 589 5.94 -0.29 -0.52
CA ARG A 589 4.57 -0.48 0.02
C ARG A 589 4.55 -0.94 1.47
N ALA A 590 5.50 -1.78 1.87
CA ALA A 590 5.64 -2.26 3.24
C ALA A 590 5.97 -1.12 4.24
N ARG A 591 6.72 -0.11 3.79
CA ARG A 591 7.08 1.06 4.60
C ARG A 591 6.06 2.20 4.47
N TYR A 592 5.41 2.35 3.33
CA TYR A 592 4.42 3.40 3.06
C TYR A 592 3.16 2.84 2.35
N PRO A 593 2.20 2.27 3.11
CA PRO A 593 0.99 1.68 2.52
C PRO A 593 0.08 2.68 1.77
N SER A 594 0.19 3.97 2.09
CA SER A 594 -0.54 5.07 1.43
C SER A 594 0.07 5.54 0.12
N VAL A 595 1.32 5.17 -0.20
CA VAL A 595 2.00 5.59 -1.44
C VAL A 595 1.55 4.70 -2.61
N ARG A 596 0.97 5.32 -3.65
CA ARG A 596 0.64 4.61 -4.90
C ARG A 596 1.93 4.30 -5.65
N VAL A 597 2.38 3.05 -5.59
CA VAL A 597 3.55 2.61 -6.36
C VAL A 597 3.15 2.24 -7.79
N VAL A 598 3.73 2.95 -8.75
CA VAL A 598 3.64 2.72 -10.20
C VAL A 598 4.87 1.93 -10.64
N ILE A 599 4.64 0.80 -11.32
CA ILE A 599 5.74 -0.01 -11.88
C ILE A 599 6.14 0.57 -13.23
N GLY A 600 7.42 0.92 -13.36
CA GLY A 600 7.97 1.50 -14.58
C GLY A 600 9.41 1.99 -14.40
N ASN A 601 10.01 2.43 -15.50
CA ASN A 601 11.40 2.87 -15.59
C ASN A 601 11.52 4.25 -16.26
N LEU A 602 12.74 4.79 -16.31
CA LEU A 602 12.99 6.16 -16.77
C LEU A 602 12.93 6.33 -18.30
N GLY A 603 12.85 5.25 -19.06
CA GLY A 603 12.56 5.25 -20.49
C GLY A 603 11.07 5.22 -20.84
N ASP A 604 10.18 5.00 -19.86
CA ASP A 604 8.73 4.89 -20.10
C ASP A 604 8.09 6.29 -20.26
N SER A 605 8.44 6.99 -21.35
CA SER A 605 8.12 8.41 -21.58
C SER A 605 6.63 8.73 -21.42
N ASP A 606 5.72 7.94 -22.02
CA ASP A 606 4.28 8.15 -21.89
C ASP A 606 3.77 8.01 -20.45
N LEU A 607 4.35 7.07 -19.68
CA LEU A 607 4.02 6.86 -18.28
C LEU A 607 4.50 8.03 -17.43
N LEU A 608 5.76 8.46 -17.61
CA LEU A 608 6.34 9.61 -16.92
C LEU A 608 5.56 10.90 -17.22
N LYS A 609 5.23 11.14 -18.50
CA LYS A 609 4.47 12.29 -18.95
C LYS A 609 3.07 12.33 -18.33
N LYS A 610 2.37 11.19 -18.32
CA LYS A 610 1.04 11.08 -17.70
C LYS A 610 1.10 11.33 -16.19
N GLU A 611 1.97 10.62 -15.48
CA GLU A 611 2.07 10.72 -14.02
C GLU A 611 2.58 12.10 -13.56
N ALA A 612 3.36 12.81 -14.39
CA ALA A 612 3.73 14.20 -14.19
C ALA A 612 2.61 15.21 -14.50
N ALA A 613 1.72 14.92 -15.46
CA ALA A 613 0.56 15.76 -15.77
C ALA A 613 -0.57 15.66 -14.71
N ASP A 614 -0.66 14.53 -14.01
CA ASP A 614 -1.64 14.28 -12.95
C ASP A 614 -1.20 14.81 -11.56
N ALA A 615 0.03 15.34 -11.41
CA ALA A 615 0.66 15.65 -10.13
C ALA A 615 0.93 17.15 -9.91
N ASP A 616 0.53 17.71 -8.76
CA ASP A 616 0.82 19.11 -8.41
C ASP A 616 2.33 19.38 -8.28
N ILE A 617 3.08 18.41 -7.77
CA ILE A 617 4.53 18.48 -7.56
C ILE A 617 5.19 17.22 -8.11
N VAL A 618 6.25 17.37 -8.91
CA VAL A 618 7.11 16.26 -9.34
C VAL A 618 8.47 16.38 -8.64
N LEU A 619 8.83 15.37 -7.85
CA LEU A 619 10.17 15.22 -7.28
C LEU A 619 10.97 14.24 -8.15
N HIS A 620 11.92 14.79 -8.92
CA HIS A 620 12.78 14.01 -9.80
C HIS A 620 14.18 13.82 -9.21
N ALA A 621 14.47 12.62 -8.71
CA ALA A 621 15.77 12.24 -8.16
C ALA A 621 16.56 11.32 -9.12
N SER A 622 16.74 11.78 -10.37
CA SER A 622 17.58 11.10 -11.36
C SER A 622 18.06 12.06 -12.45
N ASP A 623 19.28 11.81 -12.92
CA ASP A 623 19.90 12.46 -14.07
C ASP A 623 19.64 11.61 -15.34
N HIS A 624 18.47 11.80 -15.96
CA HIS A 624 18.06 11.06 -17.17
C HIS A 624 17.29 11.94 -18.15
N VAL A 625 17.93 12.26 -19.29
CA VAL A 625 17.44 13.19 -20.33
C VAL A 625 15.98 12.93 -20.72
N GLY A 626 15.68 11.74 -21.27
CA GLY A 626 14.31 11.43 -21.73
C GLY A 626 13.25 11.40 -20.62
N ALA A 627 13.67 11.30 -19.35
CA ALA A 627 12.74 11.40 -18.21
C ALA A 627 12.45 12.86 -17.86
N ALA A 628 13.47 13.71 -17.89
CA ALA A 628 13.32 15.15 -17.73
C ALA A 628 12.46 15.77 -18.84
N GLU A 629 12.66 15.35 -20.10
CA GLU A 629 11.81 15.75 -21.24
C GLU A 629 10.35 15.32 -21.06
N ALA A 630 10.11 14.07 -20.66
CA ALA A 630 8.77 13.55 -20.41
C ALA A 630 8.06 14.27 -19.25
N ILE A 631 8.78 14.54 -18.15
CA ILE A 631 8.25 15.29 -17.00
C ILE A 631 7.92 16.74 -17.39
N ALA A 632 8.80 17.42 -18.12
CA ALA A 632 8.53 18.76 -18.62
C ALA A 632 7.29 18.79 -19.52
N ALA A 633 7.19 17.85 -20.47
CA ALA A 633 6.04 17.72 -21.36
C ALA A 633 4.73 17.33 -20.63
N GLY A 634 4.83 16.63 -19.50
CA GLY A 634 3.69 16.29 -18.65
C GLY A 634 3.18 17.52 -17.88
N LEU A 635 4.07 18.20 -17.18
CA LEU A 635 3.76 19.41 -16.41
C LEU A 635 3.20 20.54 -17.30
N VAL A 636 3.73 20.74 -18.51
CA VAL A 636 3.19 21.72 -19.46
C VAL A 636 1.79 21.33 -19.96
N ALA A 637 1.48 20.03 -20.08
CA ALA A 637 0.20 19.57 -20.59
C ALA A 637 -0.92 19.45 -19.52
N GLY A 638 -0.55 19.18 -18.26
CA GLY A 638 -1.50 18.97 -17.16
C GLY A 638 -1.93 20.23 -16.41
N HIS A 639 -1.16 21.32 -16.53
CA HIS A 639 -1.29 22.50 -15.67
C HIS A 639 -1.71 23.76 -16.42
N THR A 640 -2.09 24.79 -15.66
CA THR A 640 -2.48 26.10 -16.18
C THR A 640 -1.87 27.20 -15.34
N LYS A 641 -1.94 28.45 -15.82
CA LYS A 641 -1.47 29.63 -15.09
C LYS A 641 -2.13 29.81 -13.71
N ASP A 642 -3.39 29.40 -13.57
CA ASP A 642 -4.14 29.49 -12.31
C ASP A 642 -3.89 28.29 -11.37
N LYS A 643 -3.34 27.19 -11.90
CA LYS A 643 -2.92 26.01 -11.12
C LYS A 643 -1.59 25.46 -11.68
N PRO A 644 -0.45 26.13 -11.44
CA PRO A 644 0.83 25.73 -12.00
C PRO A 644 1.33 24.41 -11.40
N GLY A 645 2.14 23.69 -12.16
CA GLY A 645 2.81 22.46 -11.72
C GLY A 645 4.23 22.76 -11.25
N TYR A 646 4.67 22.09 -10.19
CA TYR A 646 5.98 22.34 -9.58
C TYR A 646 6.96 21.19 -9.86
N TRP A 647 8.19 21.50 -10.25
CA TRP A 647 9.23 20.51 -10.50
C TRP A 647 10.42 20.72 -9.58
N LEU A 648 10.60 19.79 -8.63
CA LEU A 648 11.77 19.72 -7.75
C LEU A 648 12.76 18.72 -8.37
N HIS A 649 13.76 19.24 -9.07
CA HIS A 649 14.77 18.42 -9.74
C HIS A 649 16.02 18.26 -8.87
N THR A 650 16.61 17.06 -8.84
CA THR A 650 17.89 16.77 -8.17
C THR A 650 19.03 16.77 -9.20
N GLY A 651 19.74 17.89 -9.31
CA GLY A 651 21.01 17.97 -10.03
C GLY A 651 22.18 17.55 -9.13
N GLY A 652 23.34 18.16 -9.31
CA GLY A 652 24.49 17.94 -8.42
C GLY A 652 25.65 18.90 -8.68
N THR A 653 26.42 19.25 -7.65
CA THR A 653 27.57 20.15 -7.81
C THR A 653 28.77 19.51 -8.53
N GLY A 654 28.66 18.25 -8.96
CA GLY A 654 29.61 17.65 -9.89
C GLY A 654 29.77 18.45 -11.19
N ILE A 655 28.77 19.24 -11.58
CA ILE A 655 28.86 20.20 -12.68
C ILE A 655 29.99 21.23 -12.51
N LEU A 656 30.33 21.59 -11.27
CA LEU A 656 31.34 22.61 -10.94
C LEU A 656 32.79 22.13 -11.15
N THR A 657 33.00 20.84 -11.40
CA THR A 657 34.34 20.24 -11.60
C THR A 657 34.89 20.41 -13.03
N TYR A 658 34.16 21.10 -13.91
CA TYR A 658 34.51 21.16 -15.34
C TYR A 658 35.88 21.81 -15.57
N GLU A 659 36.23 22.90 -14.88
CA GLU A 659 37.51 23.62 -15.07
C GLU A 659 38.73 22.73 -14.80
N ASP A 660 38.69 21.93 -13.73
CA ASP A 660 39.77 21.00 -13.39
C ASP A 660 39.82 19.82 -14.38
N SER A 661 38.65 19.39 -14.88
CA SER A 661 38.52 18.30 -15.86
C SER A 661 39.08 18.71 -17.23
N ASP A 662 38.73 19.91 -17.70
CA ASP A 662 39.18 20.50 -18.97
C ASP A 662 40.70 20.76 -18.96
N ARG A 663 41.24 21.14 -17.78
CA ARG A 663 42.68 21.31 -17.56
C ARG A 663 43.42 19.99 -17.31
N GLY A 664 42.72 18.89 -17.05
CA GLY A 664 43.29 17.59 -16.69
C GLY A 664 44.08 17.59 -15.38
N VAL A 665 43.77 18.47 -14.44
CA VAL A 665 44.48 18.57 -13.15
C VAL A 665 43.75 17.80 -12.05
N TYR A 666 44.51 17.18 -11.15
CA TYR A 666 43.94 16.37 -10.07
C TYR A 666 44.71 16.54 -8.75
N GLY A 667 43.98 16.75 -7.65
CA GLY A 667 44.54 16.90 -6.31
C GLY A 667 45.09 18.30 -6.00
N GLU A 668 44.90 19.27 -6.90
CA GLU A 668 45.24 20.68 -6.72
C GLU A 668 44.09 21.46 -6.06
N LYS A 669 44.42 22.59 -5.44
CA LYS A 669 43.45 23.52 -4.84
C LYS A 669 42.95 24.53 -5.86
N SER A 670 41.64 24.71 -5.95
CA SER A 670 41.02 25.85 -6.64
C SER A 670 40.45 26.85 -5.64
N ASP A 671 40.67 28.14 -5.91
CA ASP A 671 40.07 29.26 -5.17
C ASP A 671 38.74 29.74 -5.77
N LYS A 672 38.30 29.16 -6.89
CA LYS A 672 36.96 29.41 -7.46
C LYS A 672 35.89 28.91 -6.49
N VAL A 673 34.91 29.76 -6.18
CA VAL A 673 33.73 29.44 -5.37
C VAL A 673 32.51 30.04 -6.06
N TYR A 674 31.53 29.21 -6.36
CA TYR A 674 30.24 29.62 -6.94
C TYR A 674 29.24 29.98 -5.84
N ASN A 675 28.21 30.75 -6.15
CA ASN A 675 27.09 30.99 -5.23
C ASN A 675 25.76 31.01 -6.00
N ASP A 676 24.69 30.60 -5.33
CA ASP A 676 23.40 30.32 -5.96
C ASP A 676 22.42 31.49 -5.96
N LEU A 677 22.81 32.66 -5.44
CA LEU A 677 21.95 33.83 -5.32
C LEU A 677 22.47 35.01 -6.14
N ASP A 678 23.53 35.68 -5.68
CA ASP A 678 24.05 36.91 -6.29
C ASP A 678 24.88 36.62 -7.55
N GLY A 679 25.50 35.44 -7.63
CA GLY A 679 26.28 34.92 -8.76
C GLY A 679 25.58 33.81 -9.56
N VAL A 680 24.26 33.66 -9.42
CA VAL A 680 23.49 32.58 -10.07
C VAL A 680 23.61 32.56 -11.59
N ASP A 681 23.89 33.71 -12.20
CA ASP A 681 24.05 33.86 -13.64
C ASP A 681 25.27 33.08 -14.18
N GLU A 682 26.27 32.76 -13.35
CA GLU A 682 27.34 31.84 -13.73
C GLU A 682 26.86 30.38 -13.77
N LEU A 683 26.06 29.96 -12.79
CA LEU A 683 25.57 28.57 -12.66
C LEU A 683 24.62 28.18 -13.80
N VAL A 684 23.73 29.09 -14.19
CA VAL A 684 22.75 28.82 -15.27
C VAL A 684 23.39 28.87 -16.67
N ASN A 685 24.62 29.39 -16.81
CA ASN A 685 25.37 29.52 -18.06
C ASN A 685 26.63 28.63 -18.14
N LEU A 686 26.72 27.59 -17.31
CA LEU A 686 27.85 26.64 -17.36
C LEU A 686 27.98 25.91 -18.73
N PRO A 687 29.19 25.49 -19.12
CA PRO A 687 29.44 24.88 -20.44
C PRO A 687 28.64 23.60 -20.70
N ASP A 688 28.20 23.39 -21.94
CA ASP A 688 27.32 22.29 -22.34
C ASP A 688 27.92 20.88 -22.11
N HIS A 689 29.24 20.75 -22.07
CA HIS A 689 29.95 19.50 -21.77
C HIS A 689 30.12 19.23 -20.27
N ALA A 690 29.77 20.18 -19.40
CA ALA A 690 29.87 19.99 -17.96
C ALA A 690 28.91 18.89 -17.47
N PHE A 691 29.33 18.14 -16.46
CA PHE A 691 28.56 17.01 -15.93
C PHE A 691 27.18 17.46 -15.41
N HIS A 692 26.12 16.67 -15.61
CA HIS A 692 24.69 17.03 -15.38
C HIS A 692 24.09 18.13 -16.28
N ARG A 693 24.89 18.89 -17.04
CA ARG A 693 24.40 20.08 -17.78
C ARG A 693 23.30 19.76 -18.80
N ASN A 694 23.38 18.58 -19.41
CA ASN A 694 22.37 18.03 -20.32
C ASN A 694 20.96 17.99 -19.73
N VAL A 695 20.81 17.68 -18.43
CA VAL A 695 19.51 17.63 -17.75
C VAL A 695 19.19 18.97 -17.08
N ASP A 696 20.17 19.64 -16.46
CA ASP A 696 20.00 21.00 -15.90
C ASP A 696 19.38 21.96 -16.93
N LYS A 697 19.83 21.93 -18.20
CA LYS A 697 19.28 22.77 -19.28
C LYS A 697 17.79 22.51 -19.52
N ILE A 698 17.32 21.27 -19.49
CA ILE A 698 15.90 20.94 -19.71
C ILE A 698 15.03 21.53 -18.58
N VAL A 699 15.49 21.45 -17.34
CA VAL A 699 14.81 22.00 -16.15
C VAL A 699 14.76 23.52 -16.19
N LEU A 700 15.88 24.15 -16.54
CA LEU A 700 15.99 25.61 -16.68
C LEU A 700 15.17 26.13 -17.86
N GLU A 701 15.19 25.44 -19.00
CA GLU A 701 14.37 25.80 -20.17
C GLU A 701 12.88 25.67 -19.91
N ALA A 702 12.42 24.60 -19.24
CA ALA A 702 11.03 24.47 -18.82
C ALA A 702 10.59 25.63 -17.92
N GLY A 703 11.41 25.96 -16.92
CA GLY A 703 11.20 27.10 -16.02
C GLY A 703 11.41 28.49 -16.64
N THR A 704 11.81 28.56 -17.92
CA THR A 704 11.97 29.81 -18.69
C THR A 704 10.85 29.95 -19.73
N LYS A 705 10.64 28.93 -20.56
CA LYS A 705 9.68 28.90 -21.67
C LYS A 705 8.22 28.79 -21.20
N HIS A 706 7.99 28.20 -20.02
CA HIS A 706 6.66 27.93 -19.48
C HIS A 706 6.50 28.46 -18.04
N ALA A 707 7.20 29.55 -17.69
CA ALA A 707 7.32 30.07 -16.31
C ALA A 707 5.99 30.49 -15.65
N ASP A 708 4.91 30.65 -16.43
CA ASP A 708 3.56 30.92 -15.96
C ASP A 708 2.79 29.64 -15.59
N VAL A 709 3.08 28.50 -16.22
CA VAL A 709 2.43 27.19 -16.02
C VAL A 709 3.27 26.21 -15.19
N VAL A 710 4.60 26.29 -15.29
CA VAL A 710 5.55 25.36 -14.66
C VAL A 710 6.57 26.12 -13.80
N LYS A 711 6.68 25.71 -12.54
CA LYS A 711 7.59 26.29 -11.53
C LYS A 711 8.70 25.30 -11.22
N THR A 712 9.89 25.54 -11.73
CA THR A 712 11.03 24.63 -11.52
C THR A 712 11.93 25.10 -10.37
N ALA A 713 12.52 24.15 -9.65
CA ALA A 713 13.60 24.36 -8.68
C ALA A 713 14.65 23.25 -8.88
N LEU A 714 15.88 23.65 -9.13
CA LEU A 714 17.00 22.77 -9.42
C LEU A 714 17.92 22.68 -8.21
N VAL A 715 17.82 21.57 -7.47
CA VAL A 715 18.54 21.34 -6.21
C VAL A 715 19.81 20.55 -6.49
N CYS A 716 20.95 21.20 -6.30
CA CYS A 716 22.29 20.68 -6.59
C CYS A 716 23.08 20.46 -5.28
N PRO A 717 22.97 19.26 -4.68
CA PRO A 717 23.79 18.87 -3.54
C PRO A 717 25.25 18.55 -3.94
N PRO A 718 26.20 18.72 -3.00
CA PRO A 718 27.60 18.34 -3.16
C PRO A 718 27.84 16.94 -2.55
N THR A 719 28.92 16.73 -1.79
CA THR A 719 29.16 15.44 -1.12
C THR A 719 28.09 15.17 -0.05
N ILE A 720 27.15 14.29 -0.36
CA ILE A 720 26.07 13.89 0.55
C ILE A 720 26.56 12.80 1.51
N TYR A 721 26.27 12.91 2.80
CA TYR A 721 26.66 11.90 3.81
C TYR A 721 25.56 11.65 4.85
N GLY A 722 25.82 10.73 5.78
CA GLY A 722 24.87 10.28 6.79
C GLY A 722 24.08 9.03 6.40
N THR A 723 23.27 8.53 7.32
CA THR A 723 22.45 7.31 7.08
C THR A 723 21.07 7.69 6.55
N GLY A 724 20.73 7.19 5.36
CA GLY A 724 19.43 7.46 4.73
C GLY A 724 18.29 6.70 5.41
N ARG A 725 17.09 7.29 5.41
CA ARG A 725 15.86 6.77 6.04
C ARG A 725 14.87 6.21 5.01
N GLY A 726 15.26 6.22 3.73
CA GLY A 726 14.47 5.71 2.61
C GLY A 726 14.22 4.19 2.65
N PRO A 727 13.31 3.69 1.80
CA PRO A 727 12.81 2.32 1.87
C PRO A 727 13.80 1.25 1.35
N VAL A 728 14.81 1.63 0.55
CA VAL A 728 15.72 0.69 -0.11
C VAL A 728 17.19 1.10 0.07
N SER A 729 17.67 2.12 -0.66
CA SER A 729 19.07 2.56 -0.54
C SER A 729 19.24 3.58 0.61
N GLN A 730 20.11 3.25 1.57
CA GLN A 730 20.38 4.06 2.78
C GLN A 730 21.85 4.49 2.90
N ARG A 731 22.67 4.21 1.89
CA ARG A 731 24.14 4.42 1.87
C ARG A 731 24.51 5.44 0.79
N SER A 732 25.32 6.44 1.15
CA SER A 732 25.96 7.34 0.16
C SER A 732 27.11 6.65 -0.58
N ARG A 733 27.77 7.36 -1.49
CA ARG A 733 28.83 6.85 -2.37
C ARG A 733 30.21 7.39 -2.02
N GLN A 734 30.51 8.66 -2.31
CA GLN A 734 31.90 9.17 -2.41
C GLN A 734 32.78 8.85 -1.19
N VAL A 735 32.37 9.26 0.02
CA VAL A 735 33.15 9.02 1.26
C VAL A 735 33.08 7.55 1.70
N TYR A 736 32.00 6.85 1.39
CA TYR A 736 31.84 5.42 1.69
C TYR A 736 32.73 4.53 0.79
N GLU A 737 32.98 4.93 -0.46
CA GLU A 737 33.93 4.28 -1.36
C GLU A 737 35.37 4.63 -0.97
N LEU A 738 35.64 5.87 -0.56
CA LEU A 738 36.94 6.26 0.03
C LEU A 738 37.26 5.41 1.27
N SER A 739 36.27 5.19 2.13
CA SER A 739 36.38 4.29 3.29
C SER A 739 36.62 2.84 2.88
N ARG A 740 35.83 2.29 1.95
CA ARG A 740 36.03 0.92 1.43
C ARG A 740 37.43 0.73 0.84
N VAL A 741 37.92 1.66 0.02
CA VAL A 741 39.27 1.58 -0.57
C VAL A 741 40.35 1.75 0.50
N THR A 742 40.16 2.61 1.50
CA THR A 742 41.10 2.72 2.64
C THR A 742 41.23 1.41 3.40
N LEU A 743 40.12 0.72 3.66
CA LEU A 743 40.09 -0.61 4.29
C LEU A 743 40.71 -1.69 3.40
N GLN A 744 40.52 -1.62 2.07
CA GLN A 744 41.09 -2.57 1.11
C GLN A 744 42.61 -2.40 0.95
N LEU A 745 43.10 -1.17 0.85
CA LEU A 745 44.53 -0.85 0.71
C LEU A 745 45.30 -0.84 2.04
N GLN A 746 44.58 -0.92 3.17
CA GLN A 746 45.10 -0.68 4.53
C GLN A 746 45.76 0.71 4.70
N LYS A 747 45.49 1.64 3.78
CA LYS A 747 46.06 2.99 3.68
C LYS A 747 45.07 3.91 2.96
N ALA A 748 44.97 5.16 3.39
CA ALA A 748 44.12 6.17 2.75
C ALA A 748 44.66 6.54 1.35
N PRO A 749 43.88 6.41 0.27
CA PRO A 749 44.28 6.90 -1.04
C PRO A 749 44.19 8.44 -1.07
N ILE A 750 45.19 9.09 -1.67
CA ILE A 750 45.20 10.53 -1.93
C ILE A 750 45.59 10.75 -3.41
N ILE A 751 44.82 11.56 -4.14
CA ILE A 751 45.11 11.93 -5.52
C ILE A 751 45.90 13.25 -5.55
N GLY A 752 46.95 13.34 -6.36
CA GLY A 752 47.79 14.55 -6.49
C GLY A 752 48.32 15.03 -5.13
N ALA A 753 48.27 16.33 -4.86
CA ALA A 753 48.62 16.89 -3.54
C ALA A 753 47.54 16.65 -2.46
N GLY A 754 46.37 16.15 -2.85
CA GLY A 754 45.22 15.94 -1.96
C GLY A 754 44.51 17.22 -1.54
N GLN A 755 44.72 18.34 -2.23
CA GLN A 755 44.24 19.66 -1.86
C GLN A 755 42.96 20.08 -2.58
N SER A 756 42.21 19.13 -3.15
CA SER A 756 40.93 19.39 -3.80
C SER A 756 39.81 19.55 -2.76
N TYR A 757 39.02 20.62 -2.89
CA TYR A 757 37.97 20.99 -1.94
C TYR A 757 36.57 20.74 -2.50
N TRP A 758 35.70 20.16 -1.67
CA TRP A 758 34.28 19.98 -1.95
C TRP A 758 33.43 20.53 -0.81
N ASN A 759 32.24 21.04 -1.14
CA ASN A 759 31.20 21.20 -0.13
C ASN A 759 30.61 19.83 0.31
N ASN A 760 29.93 19.80 1.45
CA ASN A 760 29.22 18.62 1.93
C ASN A 760 27.85 18.97 2.53
N VAL A 761 26.96 17.98 2.62
CA VAL A 761 25.63 18.12 3.24
C VAL A 761 25.18 16.78 3.82
N HIS A 762 24.55 16.80 4.99
CA HIS A 762 23.92 15.61 5.54
C HIS A 762 22.61 15.32 4.80
N VAL A 763 22.34 14.05 4.47
CA VAL A 763 21.18 13.67 3.64
C VAL A 763 19.84 14.13 4.23
N HIS A 764 19.70 14.18 5.57
CA HIS A 764 18.48 14.72 6.20
C HIS A 764 18.33 16.23 6.02
N ASP A 765 19.40 17.01 6.10
CA ASP A 765 19.33 18.47 5.86
C ASP A 765 18.94 18.77 4.40
N LEU A 766 19.43 17.95 3.45
CA LEU A 766 19.03 18.00 2.04
C LEU A 766 17.55 17.64 1.85
N SER A 767 17.06 16.58 2.51
CA SER A 767 15.64 16.23 2.48
C SER A 767 14.76 17.32 3.09
N ASP A 768 15.21 17.98 4.17
CA ASP A 768 14.51 19.10 4.78
C ASP A 768 14.39 20.30 3.79
N LEU A 769 15.35 20.49 2.88
CA LEU A 769 15.24 21.48 1.78
C LEU A 769 14.18 21.08 0.73
N PHE A 770 14.13 19.81 0.32
CA PHE A 770 13.06 19.33 -0.56
C PHE A 770 11.67 19.47 0.09
N THR A 771 11.57 19.26 1.40
CA THR A 771 10.34 19.51 2.16
C THR A 771 9.96 20.99 2.16
N LEU A 772 10.88 21.91 2.44
CA LEU A 772 10.61 23.35 2.39
C LEU A 772 10.17 23.84 1.00
N LEU A 773 10.76 23.30 -0.07
CA LEU A 773 10.33 23.58 -1.45
C LEU A 773 8.91 23.06 -1.71
N ALA A 774 8.58 21.83 -1.30
CA ALA A 774 7.23 21.30 -1.43
C ALA A 774 6.20 22.10 -0.62
N GLU A 775 6.53 22.51 0.61
CA GLU A 775 5.69 23.38 1.43
C GLU A 775 5.48 24.76 0.77
N ALA A 776 6.51 25.33 0.15
CA ALA A 776 6.40 26.57 -0.61
C ALA A 776 5.48 26.43 -1.83
N ALA A 777 5.56 25.31 -2.54
CA ALA A 777 4.68 24.98 -3.66
C ALA A 777 3.20 24.81 -3.24
N ILE A 778 2.95 24.05 -2.16
CA ILE A 778 1.61 23.85 -1.57
C ILE A 778 1.03 25.18 -1.08
N ALA A 779 1.84 26.05 -0.50
CA ALA A 779 1.45 27.39 -0.07
C ALA A 779 1.27 28.39 -1.23
N GLY A 780 1.53 27.98 -2.49
CA GLY A 780 1.42 28.86 -3.66
C GLY A 780 2.40 30.04 -3.65
N LYS A 781 3.53 29.92 -2.93
CA LYS A 781 4.55 30.99 -2.88
C LYS A 781 5.10 31.23 -4.28
N ASN A 782 5.26 32.51 -4.64
CA ASN A 782 5.78 32.92 -5.94
C ASN A 782 6.73 34.13 -5.78
N ASP A 783 7.53 34.10 -4.71
CA ASP A 783 8.58 35.08 -4.42
C ASP A 783 9.64 35.12 -5.54
N ASP A 784 10.25 36.29 -5.78
CA ASP A 784 11.23 36.44 -6.85
C ASP A 784 12.46 35.53 -6.64
N GLY A 785 12.89 34.88 -7.73
CA GLY A 785 13.94 33.88 -7.71
C GLY A 785 13.65 32.58 -6.96
N LEU A 786 12.45 32.38 -6.39
CA LEU A 786 12.09 31.12 -5.74
C LEU A 786 11.90 29.98 -6.76
N TRP A 787 11.40 30.31 -7.95
CA TRP A 787 11.07 29.37 -9.03
C TRP A 787 11.59 29.82 -10.41
N GLY A 788 11.75 28.88 -11.33
CA GLY A 788 12.02 29.12 -12.74
C GLY A 788 13.51 29.29 -13.07
N SER A 789 13.80 30.11 -14.08
CA SER A 789 15.12 30.23 -14.72
C SER A 789 16.31 30.53 -13.81
N LYS A 790 16.09 31.17 -12.65
CA LYS A 790 17.14 31.46 -11.64
C LYS A 790 17.02 30.61 -10.37
N ALA A 791 16.11 29.63 -10.32
CA ALA A 791 15.89 28.77 -9.14
C ALA A 791 16.91 27.62 -9.05
N TYR A 792 18.19 27.97 -9.16
CA TYR A 792 19.32 27.09 -8.85
C TYR A 792 19.54 27.12 -7.34
N TYR A 793 19.56 25.96 -6.70
CA TYR A 793 19.76 25.82 -5.25
C TYR A 793 20.99 24.96 -4.99
N LEU A 794 22.08 25.56 -4.57
CA LEU A 794 23.16 24.81 -3.96
C LEU A 794 22.68 24.35 -2.58
N ALA A 795 23.08 23.16 -2.14
CA ALA A 795 22.62 22.60 -0.87
C ALA A 795 23.81 22.10 -0.03
N GLU A 796 24.47 23.01 0.70
CA GLU A 796 25.65 22.70 1.51
C GLU A 796 25.53 23.15 2.98
N ASN A 797 26.23 22.46 3.88
CA ASN A 797 26.39 22.83 5.29
C ASN A 797 27.84 22.61 5.77
N GLY A 798 28.82 22.92 4.92
CA GLY A 798 30.22 22.61 5.20
C GLY A 798 31.07 22.49 3.95
N GLU A 799 32.39 22.56 4.14
CA GLU A 799 33.41 22.42 3.10
C GLU A 799 34.57 21.56 3.65
N HIS A 800 35.11 20.66 2.83
CA HIS A 800 36.14 19.71 3.23
C HIS A 800 37.23 19.57 2.16
N CYS A 801 38.44 19.25 2.61
CA CYS A 801 39.58 18.88 1.79
C CYS A 801 39.64 17.35 1.66
N TRP A 802 39.70 16.81 0.45
CA TRP A 802 39.67 15.35 0.23
C TRP A 802 40.87 14.62 0.82
N GLY A 803 42.07 15.22 0.78
CA GLY A 803 43.25 14.65 1.42
C GLY A 803 43.13 14.58 2.95
N ASP A 804 42.41 15.51 3.57
CA ASP A 804 42.18 15.51 5.02
C ASP A 804 41.10 14.50 5.42
N ILE A 805 39.97 14.43 4.69
CA ILE A 805 38.98 13.37 4.90
C ILE A 805 39.61 11.98 4.71
N ALA A 806 40.46 11.78 3.70
CA ALA A 806 41.16 10.52 3.51
C ALA A 806 42.03 10.15 4.73
N ARG A 807 42.80 11.11 5.27
CA ARG A 807 43.59 10.91 6.50
C ARG A 807 42.70 10.61 7.72
N LEU A 808 41.62 11.34 7.92
CA LEU A 808 40.67 11.13 9.02
C LEU A 808 39.97 9.76 8.93
N VAL A 809 39.63 9.30 7.73
CA VAL A 809 39.10 7.95 7.48
C VAL A 809 40.11 6.87 7.89
N ALA A 810 41.40 7.02 7.56
CA ALA A 810 42.44 6.09 8.02
C ALA A 810 42.69 6.17 9.54
N GLN A 811 42.67 7.36 10.13
CA GLN A 811 42.78 7.54 11.59
C GLN A 811 41.62 6.86 12.33
N SER A 812 40.40 7.04 11.84
CA SER A 812 39.20 6.37 12.36
C SER A 812 39.29 4.85 12.20
N ALA A 813 39.69 4.35 11.04
CA ALA A 813 39.87 2.91 10.80
C ALA A 813 40.95 2.28 11.69
N ALA A 814 42.06 2.98 11.94
CA ALA A 814 43.11 2.52 12.83
C ALA A 814 42.66 2.54 14.30
N LYS A 815 41.97 3.61 14.74
CA LYS A 815 41.40 3.71 16.09
C LYS A 815 40.35 2.62 16.37
N GLN A 816 39.62 2.18 15.34
CA GLN A 816 38.66 1.06 15.41
C GLN A 816 39.32 -0.33 15.19
N GLY A 817 40.64 -0.41 14.98
CA GLY A 817 41.37 -1.67 14.81
C GLY A 817 41.16 -2.36 13.45
N TYR A 818 40.63 -1.67 12.43
CA TYR A 818 40.35 -2.24 11.11
C TYR A 818 41.53 -2.17 10.13
N ILE A 819 42.52 -1.31 10.42
CA ILE A 819 43.83 -1.23 9.76
C ILE A 819 44.91 -1.08 10.85
N PRO A 820 46.14 -1.56 10.65
CA PRO A 820 47.17 -1.54 11.70
C PRO A 820 47.70 -0.14 12.02
N GLU A 821 47.64 0.80 11.07
CA GLU A 821 48.20 2.14 11.21
C GLU A 821 47.52 3.16 10.29
N ALA A 822 47.40 4.41 10.76
CA ALA A 822 46.77 5.50 10.02
C ALA A 822 47.71 6.12 8.99
N LYS A 823 48.05 5.39 7.91
CA LYS A 823 48.89 5.89 6.82
C LYS A 823 48.09 6.27 5.57
N ALA A 824 48.59 7.27 4.86
CA ALA A 824 48.13 7.62 3.51
C ALA A 824 49.08 7.05 2.43
N LYS A 825 48.57 6.93 1.21
CA LYS A 825 49.31 6.56 0.00
C LYS A 825 48.83 7.45 -1.16
N GLN A 826 49.77 8.13 -1.81
CA GLN A 826 49.48 8.85 -3.05
C GLN A 826 49.19 7.85 -4.18
N ILE A 827 48.16 8.10 -4.99
CA ILE A 827 47.79 7.34 -6.18
C ILE A 827 47.42 8.28 -7.33
N ASP A 828 47.61 7.83 -8.56
CA ASP A 828 47.09 8.50 -9.75
C ASP A 828 45.57 8.30 -9.92
N ILE A 829 44.97 9.14 -10.77
CA ILE A 829 43.52 9.12 -11.03
C ILE A 829 43.05 7.82 -11.70
N GLU A 830 43.88 7.18 -12.53
CA GLU A 830 43.52 5.89 -13.15
C GLU A 830 43.40 4.77 -12.12
N THR A 831 44.36 4.70 -11.20
CA THR A 831 44.37 3.77 -10.07
C THR A 831 43.18 4.03 -9.16
N ALA A 832 42.87 5.29 -8.88
CA ALA A 832 41.68 5.66 -8.12
C ALA A 832 40.38 5.20 -8.81
N ARG A 833 40.27 5.42 -10.13
CA ARG A 833 39.13 5.00 -10.96
C ARG A 833 38.99 3.47 -11.04
N LYS A 834 40.11 2.74 -11.13
CA LYS A 834 40.13 1.26 -11.08
C LYS A 834 39.66 0.73 -9.71
N LEU A 835 39.87 1.48 -8.62
CA LEU A 835 39.52 1.05 -7.26
C LEU A 835 38.11 1.46 -6.81
N ALA A 836 37.60 2.62 -7.25
CA ALA A 836 36.34 3.21 -6.78
C ALA A 836 35.45 3.80 -7.89
N GLY A 837 35.71 3.49 -9.16
CA GLY A 837 34.80 3.86 -10.26
C GLY A 837 34.74 5.36 -10.51
N PHE A 838 33.53 5.89 -10.71
CA PHE A 838 33.31 7.30 -11.03
C PHE A 838 33.46 8.19 -9.79
N GLU A 839 33.13 7.65 -8.63
CA GLU A 839 33.17 8.31 -7.32
C GLU A 839 34.57 8.87 -7.00
N SER A 840 35.63 8.24 -7.51
CA SER A 840 37.02 8.67 -7.26
C SER A 840 37.39 10.01 -7.90
N PHE A 841 36.69 10.45 -8.96
CA PHE A 841 36.94 11.76 -9.58
C PHE A 841 36.74 12.90 -8.57
N SER A 842 35.75 12.75 -7.67
CA SER A 842 35.53 13.77 -6.63
C SER A 842 36.74 13.97 -5.72
N TRP A 843 37.56 12.94 -5.47
CA TRP A 843 38.73 13.03 -4.58
C TRP A 843 39.90 13.84 -5.16
N GLY A 844 39.85 14.18 -6.45
CA GLY A 844 40.89 14.92 -7.16
C GLY A 844 40.42 16.20 -7.86
N LEU A 845 39.13 16.50 -7.91
CA LEU A 845 38.58 17.70 -8.57
C LEU A 845 37.95 18.63 -7.52
N ASN A 846 37.87 19.93 -7.78
CA ASN A 846 37.24 20.89 -6.89
C ASN A 846 35.74 21.08 -7.21
N SER A 847 34.90 21.22 -6.19
CA SER A 847 33.48 21.58 -6.33
C SER A 847 33.03 22.44 -5.15
N ARG A 848 33.13 23.75 -5.32
CA ARG A 848 32.95 24.73 -4.24
C ARG A 848 31.80 25.68 -4.55
N GLY A 849 30.76 25.62 -3.74
CA GLY A 849 29.54 26.40 -3.83
C GLY A 849 29.16 27.05 -2.49
N ARG A 850 28.25 28.02 -2.50
CA ARG A 850 27.65 28.60 -1.29
C ARG A 850 26.14 28.64 -1.44
N ALA A 851 25.43 28.00 -0.52
CA ALA A 851 23.97 27.86 -0.54
C ALA A 851 23.29 29.07 0.14
N GLN A 852 23.21 30.18 -0.57
CA GLN A 852 22.62 31.43 -0.08
C GLN A 852 21.11 31.48 -0.34
N ARG A 853 20.63 30.99 -1.49
CA ARG A 853 19.23 31.06 -1.92
C ARG A 853 18.29 30.33 -0.96
N ALA A 854 18.57 29.07 -0.66
CA ALA A 854 17.78 28.27 0.28
C ALA A 854 17.69 28.92 1.67
N ARG A 855 18.81 29.44 2.18
CA ARG A 855 18.89 30.10 3.49
C ARG A 855 18.07 31.40 3.52
N LYS A 856 18.12 32.20 2.45
CA LYS A 856 17.44 33.51 2.35
C LYS A 856 15.95 33.40 2.05
N LEU A 857 15.55 32.56 1.09
CA LEU A 857 14.16 32.51 0.60
C LEU A 857 13.27 31.51 1.36
N LEU A 858 13.84 30.40 1.83
CA LEU A 858 13.11 29.33 2.53
C LEU A 858 13.39 29.28 4.03
N GLY A 859 14.34 30.07 4.53
CA GLY A 859 14.80 30.00 5.92
C GLY A 859 15.47 28.66 6.27
N TRP A 860 16.00 27.94 5.26
CA TRP A 860 16.65 26.64 5.45
C TRP A 860 17.84 26.75 6.41
N LYS A 861 17.81 25.99 7.50
CA LYS A 861 18.83 25.98 8.56
C LYS A 861 19.32 24.55 8.76
N PRO A 862 20.29 24.10 7.95
CA PRO A 862 20.88 22.78 8.12
C PRO A 862 21.65 22.70 9.44
N TYR A 863 21.52 21.58 10.17
CA TYR A 863 22.04 21.46 11.54
C TYR A 863 22.49 20.04 11.94
N ARG A 864 22.47 19.05 11.04
CA ARG A 864 22.93 17.69 11.39
C ARG A 864 24.45 17.67 11.63
N PRO A 865 24.97 16.61 12.30
CA PRO A 865 26.41 16.47 12.58
C PRO A 865 27.27 16.62 11.33
N SER A 866 28.51 17.08 11.51
CA SER A 866 29.44 17.32 10.40
C SER A 866 29.88 16.03 9.72
N LEU A 867 30.51 16.15 8.55
CA LEU A 867 31.06 14.99 7.84
C LEU A 867 32.10 14.26 8.70
N GLU A 868 32.97 15.02 9.36
CA GLU A 868 34.03 14.56 10.26
C GLU A 868 33.46 13.77 11.45
N GLU A 869 32.35 14.24 12.03
CA GLU A 869 31.65 13.59 13.14
C GLU A 869 31.00 12.25 12.73
N GLU A 870 30.53 12.14 11.48
CA GLU A 870 29.97 10.90 10.91
C GLU A 870 31.04 9.88 10.45
N LEU A 871 32.30 10.27 10.23
CA LEU A 871 33.35 9.39 9.71
C LEU A 871 33.52 8.07 10.51
N PRO A 872 33.46 8.03 11.85
CA PRO A 872 33.51 6.78 12.61
C PRO A 872 32.43 5.78 12.20
N GLY A 873 31.18 6.24 12.08
CA GLY A 873 30.05 5.43 11.64
C GLY A 873 30.17 5.01 10.17
N ILE A 874 30.63 5.89 9.29
CA ILE A 874 30.88 5.59 7.88
C ILE A 874 31.91 4.46 7.75
N VAL A 875 33.00 4.52 8.52
CA VAL A 875 34.06 3.50 8.54
C VAL A 875 33.54 2.15 9.07
N GLN A 876 32.80 2.15 10.18
CA GLN A 876 32.19 0.95 10.75
C GLN A 876 31.24 0.25 9.76
N ARG A 877 30.34 1.03 9.13
CA ARG A 877 29.39 0.52 8.12
C ARG A 877 30.11 -0.02 6.89
N SER A 878 31.19 0.64 6.45
CA SER A 878 32.01 0.19 5.32
C SER A 878 32.76 -1.10 5.62
N LYS A 879 33.21 -1.30 6.88
CA LYS A 879 33.84 -2.56 7.31
C LYS A 879 32.84 -3.72 7.36
N ALA A 880 31.63 -3.48 7.88
CA ALA A 880 30.58 -4.51 7.91
C ALA A 880 30.26 -5.03 6.50
N LEU A 881 30.07 -4.14 5.53
CA LEU A 881 29.83 -4.51 4.13
C LEU A 881 30.99 -5.30 3.50
N GLN A 882 32.24 -4.98 3.86
CA GLN A 882 33.40 -5.74 3.41
C GLN A 882 33.37 -7.19 3.93
N ILE A 883 32.93 -7.42 5.17
CA ILE A 883 32.80 -8.78 5.74
C ILE A 883 31.75 -9.59 4.97
N TYR A 884 30.58 -9.01 4.67
CA TYR A 884 29.54 -9.68 3.87
C TYR A 884 30.00 -10.05 2.44
N HIS A 885 30.92 -9.28 1.86
CA HIS A 885 31.49 -9.61 0.54
C HIS A 885 32.55 -10.73 0.62
N PHE A 886 33.22 -10.91 1.76
CA PHE A 886 34.16 -12.01 2.00
C PHE A 886 33.49 -13.31 2.47
N SER A 887 32.27 -13.26 3.01
CA SER A 887 31.50 -14.46 3.40
C SER A 887 30.62 -15.05 2.30
N VAL A 888 30.56 -14.42 1.12
CA VAL A 888 29.86 -14.94 -0.08
C VAL A 888 30.83 -15.08 -1.26
N PRO A 889 31.88 -15.91 -1.11
CA PRO A 889 32.24 -16.81 -2.21
C PRO A 889 32.53 -18.24 -1.71
N GLY A 890 31.67 -19.19 -2.09
CA GLY A 890 31.96 -20.63 -2.05
C GLY A 890 32.01 -21.29 -0.66
N PHE A 891 30.85 -21.43 0.00
CA PHE A 891 30.72 -22.27 1.22
C PHE A 891 29.90 -23.56 0.98
N PHE A 892 30.38 -24.37 0.05
CA PHE A 892 30.08 -25.80 -0.02
C PHE A 892 31.39 -26.58 0.15
N ALA A 893 31.34 -27.71 0.86
CA ALA A 893 32.47 -28.58 1.21
C ALA A 893 33.46 -28.06 2.30
N SER A 894 33.02 -28.05 3.57
CA SER A 894 33.56 -29.02 4.55
C SER A 894 32.88 -28.91 5.93
N MET A 895 32.05 -29.91 6.26
CA MET A 895 31.87 -30.42 7.64
C MET A 895 31.06 -31.73 7.61
N LEU A 896 31.70 -32.78 7.10
CA LEU A 896 31.37 -34.16 7.46
C LEU A 896 32.37 -34.61 8.53
N HIS A 897 31.92 -35.46 9.47
CA HIS A 897 32.66 -36.09 10.59
C HIS A 897 32.74 -35.33 11.92
N MET A 898 31.78 -35.57 12.82
CA MET A 898 32.00 -36.32 14.07
C MET A 898 30.66 -36.67 14.77
N PRO A 899 30.57 -37.74 15.60
CA PRO A 899 29.31 -38.43 15.89
C PRO A 899 28.63 -38.06 17.22
N LEU A 900 27.33 -38.39 17.32
CA LEU A 900 26.52 -38.31 18.54
C LEU A 900 26.98 -39.30 19.63
N ILE A 901 26.80 -38.91 20.90
CA ILE A 901 26.71 -39.80 22.06
C ILE A 901 25.47 -39.42 22.88
N VAL A 902 24.60 -40.40 23.19
CA VAL A 902 23.42 -40.26 24.06
C VAL A 902 23.24 -41.53 24.90
N PRO A 903 23.04 -41.41 26.24
CA PRO A 903 22.52 -42.52 27.05
C PRO A 903 21.06 -42.31 27.52
N LYS A 904 20.31 -43.42 27.47
CA LYS A 904 18.92 -43.68 27.86
C LYS A 904 18.62 -43.48 29.36
N ALA A 905 17.34 -43.31 29.75
CA ALA A 905 16.60 -44.32 30.55
C ALA A 905 15.13 -43.99 30.95
N LYS A 906 14.25 -44.98 30.68
CA LYS A 906 13.11 -45.52 31.49
C LYS A 906 11.87 -44.65 31.88
N ALA A 907 10.82 -45.36 32.30
CA ALA A 907 9.41 -44.95 32.29
C ALA A 907 8.59 -45.55 33.46
N ARG A 908 7.37 -45.01 33.69
CA ARG A 908 6.14 -45.57 34.34
C ARG A 908 5.14 -44.40 34.50
N SER A 909 3.89 -44.40 34.00
CA SER A 909 2.68 -45.25 34.17
C SER A 909 1.70 -44.73 35.24
N SER A 910 0.55 -44.18 34.84
CA SER A 910 -0.82 -44.61 35.28
C SER A 910 -1.93 -43.61 34.92
N SER A 911 -2.90 -44.11 34.16
CA SER A 911 -4.34 -43.77 34.08
C SER A 911 -4.94 -42.59 34.89
N SER A 912 -5.73 -41.73 34.20
CA SER A 912 -7.19 -41.59 34.39
C SER A 912 -7.84 -40.83 33.21
N PHE A 913 -9.11 -41.10 32.91
CA PHE A 913 -9.88 -40.49 31.80
C PHE A 913 -10.71 -39.30 32.29
N PHE A 914 -10.69 -38.18 31.57
CA PHE A 914 -11.84 -37.26 31.41
C PHE A 914 -11.73 -36.52 30.07
N VAL A 915 -12.88 -36.14 29.49
CA VAL A 915 -13.01 -35.27 28.31
C VAL A 915 -14.02 -34.20 28.69
N TYR A 916 -13.73 -32.94 28.37
CA TYR A 916 -14.71 -31.86 28.42
C TYR A 916 -14.83 -31.22 27.04
N GLU A 917 -16.07 -30.94 26.66
CA GLU A 917 -16.48 -30.34 25.41
C GLU A 917 -17.09 -28.98 25.74
N VAL A 918 -16.68 -27.92 25.04
CA VAL A 918 -17.24 -26.57 25.21
C VAL A 918 -17.86 -26.14 23.90
N GLU A 919 -19.16 -26.41 23.76
CA GLU A 919 -19.98 -25.78 22.72
C GLU A 919 -20.12 -24.28 23.00
N ILE A 920 -19.85 -23.45 21.99
CA ILE A 920 -20.46 -22.12 21.90
C ILE A 920 -21.53 -22.20 20.81
N LEU A 921 -22.78 -22.19 21.26
CA LEU A 921 -23.97 -22.17 20.42
C LEU A 921 -24.00 -20.98 19.47
N VAL A 922 -23.87 -21.26 18.17
CA VAL A 922 -24.44 -20.44 17.09
C VAL A 922 -25.09 -21.37 16.05
N ASP A 923 -26.41 -21.49 16.17
CA ASP A 923 -27.40 -22.12 15.29
C ASP A 923 -26.95 -23.04 14.11
N SER A 924 -26.98 -24.34 14.39
CA SER A 924 -28.05 -25.25 13.91
C SER A 924 -28.35 -25.44 12.40
N TRP A 925 -27.53 -24.96 11.45
CA TRP A 925 -27.75 -25.23 10.00
C TRP A 925 -26.55 -25.79 9.19
N THR A 926 -25.49 -26.29 9.84
CA THR A 926 -24.30 -26.82 9.14
C THR A 926 -24.35 -28.33 8.82
N LYS A 927 -25.41 -28.77 8.16
CA LYS A 927 -25.45 -30.00 7.33
C LYS A 927 -26.09 -29.66 5.97
N LEU A 928 -25.39 -28.81 5.21
CA LEU A 928 -25.61 -28.45 3.81
C LEU A 928 -24.25 -28.00 3.25
#